data_AF-A0A949SQ84-F1
#
_entry.id   AF-A0A949SQ84-F1
#
_cell.length_a   1.000
_cell.length_b   1.000
_cell.length_c   1.000
_cell.angle_alpha   90.00
_cell.angle_beta   90.00
_cell.angle_gamma   90.00
#
_symmetry.space_group_name_H-M   'P 1'
#
loop_
_entity.id
_entity.type
_entity.pdbx_description
1 polymer ?
#
loop_
_entity_poly.entity_id
_entity_poly.type
_entity_poly.pdbx_seq_one_letter_code
_entity_poly.pdbx_strand_id
1 'polypeptide(L)'
;MRRRLRKPAGFASLPMVSFISLILFSGILMVMREGAQRRQSAAMSQLRIDRHQREEGLLRALLALLPARISQAMQQNYASDPQLSWSGIFVEAAGRALVAQSLLTTDSLAQMGVSGAGARSGNSADIAASSSADAASWITDLEGNAGRVTPGLPAFQGTLEAAGLLSQLPPLLAADTNGLPSNVAELDALMPVLGSAKLYQNDPALGLNHRTYGVQPYPRIRLNYTTPGAPFVAKHNWWVFRIRPPGTPGSAARHYLLSLYEVPAQQPIESSGAATIGMFTNGESWNSDRVRIEGSITAENLEVSSLNGASSLMGRQGVNLLTSQTFGSTTVGADFDDTSVRYALQAAARNAALPVAVAANQARSAFYPVGSAATFMRRSSGEPTLWDRYSRGAQRCRTVVRILEMDDYDIQLPNRVEVLFYSDTGTLVSKLELATADSVTSLVAGTWLGGSTPFEREVLPGNPAIEGSITRHALRLHLNRLRSWASSLGLAGVDASTADSLSIELDAPSLANKIRPEDDPARMCLLLRDGSDLSQFTQGLSIIAPLRVHIGGDINTAARTGETTSYPPLSLFVSELRYGTIQGEQKPVVHEGQINAMTAAADGTWHPLDLRSGDDSVHTDTMEVTLKPIRDPADLAPIHPMNWLLVIEQLTPP
;
A
#
# COMPACT_ATOMS: atom_id res chain seq x y z
N MET A 1 -19.52 -32.34 -114.32
CA MET A 1 -18.63 -32.28 -113.13
C MET A 1 -19.02 -31.09 -112.24
N ARG A 2 -19.72 -31.33 -111.13
CA ARG A 2 -20.03 -30.31 -110.10
C ARG A 2 -18.93 -30.36 -109.03
N ARG A 3 -18.14 -29.31 -108.89
CA ARG A 3 -17.18 -29.16 -107.77
C ARG A 3 -17.78 -28.21 -106.74
N ARG A 4 -18.16 -28.76 -105.57
CA ARG A 4 -18.67 -28.01 -104.41
C ARG A 4 -17.53 -27.14 -103.84
N LEU A 5 -17.77 -25.83 -103.75
CA LEU A 5 -16.98 -24.91 -102.93
C LEU A 5 -17.31 -25.16 -101.44
N ARG A 6 -16.33 -25.62 -100.66
CA ARG A 6 -16.39 -25.60 -99.19
C ARG A 6 -16.27 -24.14 -98.73
N LYS A 7 -17.28 -23.62 -98.03
CA LYS A 7 -17.16 -22.37 -97.25
C LYS A 7 -16.23 -22.63 -96.05
N PRO A 8 -15.29 -21.73 -95.72
CA PRO A 8 -14.52 -21.83 -94.49
C PRO A 8 -15.44 -21.50 -93.31
N ALA A 9 -15.76 -22.51 -92.49
CA ALA A 9 -16.29 -22.30 -91.16
C ALA A 9 -15.09 -22.10 -90.22
N GLY A 10 -14.95 -20.91 -89.64
CA GLY A 10 -13.93 -20.69 -88.61
C GLY A 10 -13.45 -19.25 -88.51
N PHE A 11 -14.31 -18.35 -88.02
CA PHE A 11 -13.85 -17.04 -87.50
C PHE A 11 -14.77 -16.47 -86.40
N ALA A 12 -16.01 -16.96 -86.25
CA ALA A 12 -16.92 -16.51 -85.19
C ALA A 12 -16.60 -17.05 -83.78
N SER A 13 -15.81 -18.12 -83.65
CA SER A 13 -15.48 -18.76 -82.36
C SER A 13 -14.31 -18.09 -81.61
N LEU A 14 -13.36 -17.49 -82.33
CA LEU A 14 -12.21 -16.80 -81.74
C LEU A 14 -12.59 -15.61 -80.84
N PRO A 15 -13.42 -14.64 -81.29
CA PRO A 15 -13.78 -13.50 -80.45
C PRO A 15 -14.59 -13.91 -79.22
N MET A 16 -15.41 -14.97 -79.30
CA MET A 16 -16.20 -15.48 -78.18
C MET A 16 -15.31 -16.12 -77.10
N VAL A 17 -14.30 -16.92 -77.50
CA VAL A 17 -13.33 -17.51 -76.57
C VAL A 17 -12.43 -16.45 -75.94
N SER A 18 -12.05 -15.42 -76.69
CA SER A 18 -11.30 -14.27 -76.16
C SER A 18 -12.12 -13.51 -75.12
N PHE A 19 -13.41 -13.28 -75.38
CA PHE A 19 -14.29 -12.55 -74.47
C PHE A 19 -14.53 -13.31 -73.16
N ILE A 20 -14.79 -14.62 -73.23
CA ILE A 20 -14.95 -15.48 -72.05
C ILE A 20 -13.65 -15.55 -71.24
N SER A 21 -12.49 -15.68 -71.91
CA SER A 21 -11.18 -15.66 -71.23
C SER A 21 -10.93 -14.34 -70.51
N LEU A 22 -11.33 -13.21 -71.09
CA LEU A 22 -11.13 -11.87 -70.50
C LEU A 22 -12.04 -11.64 -69.28
N ILE A 23 -13.27 -12.14 -69.31
CA ILE A 23 -14.19 -12.14 -68.15
C ILE A 23 -13.63 -13.02 -67.02
N LEU A 24 -13.17 -14.23 -67.33
CA LEU A 24 -12.58 -15.13 -66.33
C LEU A 24 -11.31 -14.52 -65.71
N PHE A 25 -10.45 -13.92 -66.53
CA PHE A 25 -9.23 -13.25 -66.05
C PHE A 25 -9.57 -12.04 -65.16
N SER A 26 -10.57 -11.25 -65.54
CA SER A 26 -11.08 -10.15 -64.71
C SER A 26 -11.67 -10.64 -63.37
N GLY A 27 -12.41 -11.75 -63.39
CA GLY A 27 -12.94 -12.39 -62.19
C GLY A 27 -11.84 -12.87 -61.23
N ILE A 28 -10.80 -13.52 -61.76
CA ILE A 28 -9.63 -13.94 -60.97
C ILE A 28 -8.90 -12.72 -60.38
N LEU A 29 -8.72 -11.65 -61.16
CA LEU A 29 -8.11 -10.40 -60.67
C LEU A 29 -8.93 -9.75 -59.54
N MET A 30 -10.26 -9.75 -59.64
CA MET A 30 -11.13 -9.25 -58.58
C MET A 30 -11.01 -10.11 -57.31
N VAL A 31 -11.05 -11.43 -57.43
CA VAL A 31 -10.90 -12.35 -56.29
C VAL A 31 -9.52 -12.22 -55.65
N MET A 32 -8.45 -12.07 -56.45
CA MET A 32 -7.10 -11.83 -55.93
C MET A 32 -6.99 -10.48 -55.23
N ARG A 33 -7.62 -9.43 -55.77
CA ARG A 33 -7.65 -8.09 -55.15
C ARG A 33 -8.41 -8.11 -53.83
N GLU A 34 -9.59 -8.71 -53.77
CA GLU A 34 -10.34 -8.87 -52.53
C GLU A 34 -9.56 -9.72 -51.52
N GLY A 35 -8.95 -10.81 -51.96
CA GLY A 35 -8.11 -11.67 -51.12
C GLY A 35 -6.93 -10.91 -50.53
N ALA A 36 -6.26 -10.06 -51.32
CA ALA A 36 -5.16 -9.21 -50.86
C ALA A 36 -5.64 -8.18 -49.84
N GLN A 37 -6.78 -7.53 -50.07
CA GLN A 37 -7.36 -6.56 -49.14
C GLN A 37 -7.79 -7.20 -47.81
N ARG A 38 -8.41 -8.39 -47.85
CA ARG A 38 -8.80 -9.14 -46.64
C ARG A 38 -7.57 -9.56 -45.83
N ARG A 39 -6.51 -10.05 -46.48
CA ARG A 39 -5.24 -10.38 -45.81
C ARG A 39 -4.58 -9.15 -45.19
N GLN A 40 -4.58 -8.02 -45.89
CA GLN A 40 -4.03 -6.77 -45.36
C GLN A 40 -4.83 -6.27 -44.15
N SER A 41 -6.17 -6.33 -44.20
CA SER A 41 -7.03 -5.95 -43.08
C SER A 41 -6.81 -6.87 -41.86
N ALA A 42 -6.73 -8.19 -42.08
CA ALA A 42 -6.44 -9.15 -41.02
C ALA A 42 -5.04 -8.91 -40.41
N ALA A 43 -4.01 -8.69 -41.24
CA ALA A 43 -2.66 -8.39 -40.76
C ALA A 43 -2.60 -7.09 -39.95
N MET A 44 -3.29 -6.03 -40.40
CA MET A 44 -3.37 -4.78 -39.65
C MET A 44 -4.11 -4.93 -38.32
N SER A 45 -5.18 -5.73 -38.28
CA SER A 45 -5.89 -6.04 -37.03
C SER A 45 -5.00 -6.82 -36.07
N GLN A 46 -4.28 -7.82 -36.57
CA GLN A 46 -3.36 -8.62 -35.77
C GLN A 46 -2.21 -7.78 -35.21
N LEU A 47 -1.61 -6.91 -36.02
CA LEU A 47 -0.56 -5.98 -35.56
C LEU A 47 -1.07 -5.00 -34.50
N ARG A 48 -2.32 -4.55 -34.59
CA ARG A 48 -2.92 -3.70 -33.55
C ARG A 48 -3.10 -4.46 -32.24
N ILE A 49 -3.54 -5.71 -32.31
CA ILE A 49 -3.71 -6.56 -31.12
C ILE A 49 -2.35 -6.86 -30.47
N ASP A 50 -1.35 -7.27 -31.25
CA ASP A 50 0.00 -7.56 -30.74
C ASP A 50 0.62 -6.32 -30.08
N ARG A 51 0.56 -5.16 -30.75
CA ARG A 51 1.06 -3.89 -30.17
C ARG A 51 0.34 -3.53 -28.89
N HIS A 52 -0.98 -3.69 -28.84
CA HIS A 52 -1.75 -3.43 -27.63
C HIS A 52 -1.34 -4.39 -26.50
N GLN A 53 -1.15 -5.68 -26.78
CA GLN A 53 -0.69 -6.66 -25.79
C GLN A 53 0.71 -6.34 -25.26
N ARG A 54 1.64 -5.90 -26.12
CA ARG A 54 2.99 -5.47 -25.70
C ARG A 54 2.95 -4.20 -24.86
N GLU A 55 2.10 -3.25 -25.24
CA GLU A 55 1.86 -2.03 -24.45
C GLU A 55 1.30 -2.38 -23.07
N GLU A 56 0.27 -3.24 -22.98
CA GLU A 56 -0.24 -3.75 -21.71
C GLU A 56 0.84 -4.45 -20.89
N GLY A 57 1.66 -5.29 -21.53
CA GLY A 57 2.76 -6.00 -20.89
C GLY A 57 3.78 -5.04 -20.28
N LEU A 58 4.14 -3.99 -21.00
CA LEU A 58 5.04 -2.94 -20.52
C LEU A 58 4.45 -2.21 -19.31
N LEU A 59 3.19 -1.77 -19.40
CA LEU A 59 2.53 -1.06 -18.29
C LEU A 59 2.44 -1.94 -17.04
N ARG A 60 2.14 -3.23 -17.20
CA ARG A 60 2.12 -4.21 -16.10
C ARG A 60 3.51 -4.40 -15.49
N ALA A 61 4.54 -4.50 -16.32
CA ALA A 61 5.92 -4.61 -15.85
C ALA A 61 6.37 -3.36 -15.08
N LEU A 62 5.96 -2.16 -15.52
CA LEU A 62 6.23 -0.91 -14.81
C LEU A 62 5.59 -0.89 -13.42
N LEU A 63 4.32 -1.29 -13.30
CA LEU A 63 3.63 -1.39 -12.01
C LEU A 63 4.32 -2.34 -11.04
N ALA A 64 4.85 -3.45 -11.53
CA ALA A 64 5.55 -4.43 -10.71
C ALA A 64 6.95 -3.97 -10.26
N LEU A 65 7.64 -3.18 -11.09
CA LEU A 65 9.01 -2.73 -10.83
C LEU A 65 9.09 -1.49 -9.93
N LEU A 66 8.15 -0.56 -10.12
CA LEU A 66 8.25 0.76 -9.52
C LEU A 66 8.38 0.77 -7.99
N PRO A 67 7.60 0.00 -7.21
CA PRO A 67 7.73 -0.03 -5.75
C PRO A 67 9.14 -0.39 -5.29
N ALA A 68 9.73 -1.43 -5.90
CA ALA A 68 11.08 -1.88 -5.56
C ALA A 68 12.11 -0.79 -5.87
N ARG A 69 12.00 -0.14 -7.03
CA ARG A 69 12.94 0.90 -7.49
C ARG A 69 12.86 2.17 -6.63
N ILE A 70 11.66 2.58 -6.23
CA ILE A 70 11.47 3.69 -5.28
C ILE A 70 12.11 3.36 -3.93
N SER A 71 11.84 2.18 -3.39
CA SER A 71 12.38 1.79 -2.07
C SER A 71 13.91 1.75 -2.08
N GLN A 72 14.52 1.23 -3.15
CA GLN A 72 15.98 1.24 -3.35
C GLN A 72 16.54 2.65 -3.48
N ALA A 73 15.87 3.53 -4.25
CA ALA A 73 16.28 4.93 -4.36
C ALA A 73 16.27 5.64 -3.00
N MET A 74 15.24 5.40 -2.18
CA MET A 74 15.17 5.95 -0.83
C MET A 74 16.24 5.37 0.11
N GLN A 75 16.56 4.08 0.00
CA GLN A 75 17.63 3.45 0.78
C GLN A 75 19.00 4.04 0.43
N GLN A 76 19.21 4.43 -0.84
CA GLN A 76 20.43 5.09 -1.30
C GLN A 76 20.37 6.62 -1.15
N ASN A 77 19.36 7.18 -0.47
CA ASN A 77 19.13 8.62 -0.34
C ASN A 77 19.16 9.37 -1.69
N TYR A 78 18.62 8.74 -2.73
CA TYR A 78 18.60 9.22 -4.12
C TYR A 78 19.99 9.47 -4.72
N ALA A 79 20.97 8.64 -4.37
CA ALA A 79 22.25 8.60 -5.08
C ALA A 79 22.05 8.33 -6.58
N SER A 80 22.94 8.87 -7.40
CA SER A 80 22.89 8.68 -8.86
C SER A 80 23.19 7.23 -9.23
N ASP A 81 22.16 6.50 -9.67
CA ASP A 81 22.26 5.14 -10.21
C ASP A 81 21.41 5.04 -11.49
N PRO A 82 22.01 4.72 -12.66
CA PRO A 82 21.29 4.54 -13.91
C PRO A 82 20.16 3.50 -13.82
N GLN A 83 20.27 2.48 -12.97
CA GLN A 83 19.23 1.45 -12.81
C GLN A 83 17.99 1.96 -12.07
N LEU A 84 18.14 2.97 -11.23
CA LEU A 84 17.06 3.60 -10.47
C LEU A 84 16.41 4.77 -11.22
N SER A 85 17.05 5.24 -12.29
CA SER A 85 16.49 6.25 -13.19
C SER A 85 15.30 5.73 -13.97
N TRP A 86 14.42 6.63 -14.41
CA TRP A 86 13.31 6.30 -15.32
C TRP A 86 13.79 5.57 -16.56
N SER A 87 14.92 5.95 -17.13
CA SER A 87 15.51 5.25 -18.28
C SER A 87 15.82 3.78 -17.98
N GLY A 88 16.42 3.48 -16.82
CA GLY A 88 16.71 2.10 -16.39
C GLY A 88 15.43 1.31 -16.11
N ILE A 89 14.46 1.94 -15.44
CA ILE A 89 13.14 1.35 -15.15
C ILE A 89 12.42 0.97 -16.45
N PHE A 90 12.42 1.85 -17.46
CA PHE A 90 11.78 1.61 -18.75
C PHE A 90 12.46 0.48 -19.54
N VAL A 91 13.79 0.41 -19.53
CA VAL A 91 14.54 -0.67 -20.18
C VAL A 91 14.20 -2.02 -19.55
N GLU A 92 14.23 -2.12 -18.22
CA GLU A 92 13.90 -3.36 -17.52
C GLU A 92 12.45 -3.77 -17.74
N ALA A 93 11.51 -2.82 -17.69
CA ALA A 93 10.11 -3.08 -17.95
C ALA A 93 9.88 -3.59 -19.38
N ALA A 94 10.54 -2.97 -20.38
CA ALA A 94 10.47 -3.40 -21.77
C ALA A 94 11.07 -4.81 -21.98
N GLY A 95 12.17 -5.11 -21.27
CA GLY A 95 12.76 -6.45 -21.24
C GLY A 95 11.81 -7.51 -20.67
N ARG A 96 11.17 -7.25 -19.53
CA ARG A 96 10.20 -8.17 -18.89
C ARG A 96 8.92 -8.36 -19.71
N ALA A 97 8.47 -7.31 -20.38
CA ALA A 97 7.30 -7.35 -21.24
C ALA A 97 7.58 -8.01 -22.61
N LEU A 98 8.80 -8.50 -22.83
CA LEU A 98 9.21 -9.15 -24.08
C LEU A 98 8.93 -8.28 -25.32
N VAL A 99 8.94 -6.96 -25.17
CA VAL A 99 8.60 -6.01 -26.27
C VAL A 99 9.49 -6.25 -27.50
N ALA A 100 10.68 -6.83 -27.27
CA ALA A 100 11.73 -7.14 -28.24
C ALA A 100 11.89 -8.62 -28.62
N GLN A 101 11.18 -9.57 -28.00
CA GLN A 101 11.37 -10.98 -28.35
C GLN A 101 10.42 -11.40 -29.47
N SER A 102 11.01 -11.92 -30.55
CA SER A 102 10.32 -12.74 -31.53
C SER A 102 9.63 -13.92 -30.83
N LEU A 103 8.31 -14.07 -31.03
CA LEU A 103 7.52 -15.22 -30.57
C LEU A 103 8.04 -16.59 -31.06
N LEU A 104 8.96 -16.59 -32.04
CA LEU A 104 9.57 -17.78 -32.62
C LEU A 104 11.09 -17.72 -32.43
N THR A 105 11.65 -18.75 -31.79
CA THR A 105 13.10 -18.93 -31.71
C THR A 105 13.69 -19.22 -33.09
N THR A 106 14.97 -18.93 -33.30
CA THR A 106 15.70 -19.26 -34.55
C THR A 106 15.58 -20.73 -34.92
N ASP A 107 15.53 -21.61 -33.93
CA ASP A 107 15.33 -23.06 -34.13
C ASP A 107 13.92 -23.38 -34.64
N SER A 108 12.91 -22.68 -34.14
CA SER A 108 11.52 -22.82 -34.61
C SER A 108 11.39 -22.39 -36.09
N LEU A 109 12.07 -21.31 -36.47
CA LEU A 109 12.09 -20.80 -37.85
C LEU A 109 12.85 -21.74 -38.80
N ALA A 110 13.92 -22.37 -38.32
CA ALA A 110 14.65 -23.38 -39.06
C ALA A 110 13.82 -24.66 -39.26
N GLN A 111 13.10 -25.11 -38.23
CA GLN A 111 12.19 -26.27 -38.31
C GLN A 111 11.00 -26.04 -39.24
N MET A 112 10.49 -24.81 -39.33
CA MET A 112 9.41 -24.46 -40.25
C MET A 112 9.88 -24.21 -41.70
N GLY A 113 11.18 -24.31 -41.99
CA GLY A 113 11.74 -24.09 -43.33
C GLY A 113 11.63 -22.65 -43.84
N VAL A 114 11.38 -21.68 -42.95
CA VAL A 114 11.16 -20.25 -43.28
C VAL A 114 12.46 -19.44 -43.08
N SER A 115 13.60 -20.10 -42.92
CA SER A 115 14.92 -19.48 -42.69
C SER A 115 15.63 -18.98 -43.96
N GLY A 116 15.02 -19.12 -45.14
CA GLY A 116 15.61 -18.72 -46.42
C GLY A 116 15.53 -17.21 -46.70
N ALA A 117 16.47 -16.68 -47.49
CA ALA A 117 16.62 -15.26 -47.88
C ALA A 117 15.41 -14.59 -48.57
N GLY A 118 14.32 -15.33 -48.82
CA GLY A 118 13.05 -14.84 -49.35
C GLY A 118 11.93 -14.69 -48.30
N ALA A 119 12.14 -15.14 -47.07
CA ALA A 119 11.18 -14.99 -45.98
C ALA A 119 11.22 -13.55 -45.47
N ARG A 120 10.17 -12.77 -45.77
CA ARG A 120 9.98 -11.47 -45.14
C ARG A 120 9.46 -11.69 -43.73
N SER A 121 10.33 -11.49 -42.74
CA SER A 121 9.92 -11.45 -41.35
C SER A 121 8.89 -10.33 -41.15
N GLY A 122 7.71 -10.67 -40.65
CA GLY A 122 6.72 -9.69 -40.19
C GLY A 122 7.19 -8.90 -38.96
N ASN A 123 8.31 -9.29 -38.37
CA ASN A 123 8.92 -8.71 -37.18
C ASN A 123 9.86 -7.54 -37.50
N SER A 124 9.83 -6.97 -38.71
CA SER A 124 10.68 -5.82 -39.08
C SER A 124 10.35 -4.52 -38.33
N ALA A 125 9.44 -4.56 -37.36
CA ALA A 125 9.10 -3.49 -36.44
C ALA A 125 9.50 -3.79 -34.98
N ASP A 126 10.20 -4.90 -34.72
CA ASP A 126 10.69 -5.22 -33.38
C ASP A 126 11.79 -4.23 -32.99
N ILE A 127 11.57 -3.53 -31.88
CA ILE A 127 12.59 -2.70 -31.24
C ILE A 127 13.53 -3.64 -30.50
N ALA A 128 14.84 -3.53 -30.68
CA ALA A 128 15.78 -4.12 -29.74
C ALA A 128 15.60 -3.42 -28.38
N ALA A 129 14.87 -3.99 -27.43
CA ALA A 129 14.69 -3.41 -26.08
C ALA A 129 15.91 -3.67 -25.18
N SER A 130 17.11 -3.79 -25.76
CA SER A 130 18.34 -4.16 -25.06
C SER A 130 19.14 -2.96 -24.55
N SER A 131 18.79 -1.72 -24.89
CA SER A 131 19.54 -0.52 -24.48
C SER A 131 18.65 0.65 -24.05
N SER A 132 19.23 1.55 -23.24
CA SER A 132 18.60 2.81 -22.82
C SER A 132 18.32 3.76 -23.99
N ALA A 133 19.16 3.74 -25.03
CA ALA A 133 18.96 4.52 -26.25
C ALA A 133 17.73 4.04 -27.04
N ASP A 134 17.43 2.74 -26.99
CA ASP A 134 16.23 2.19 -27.63
C ASP A 134 14.98 2.59 -26.87
N ALA A 135 14.91 2.40 -25.54
CA ALA A 135 13.78 2.87 -24.71
C ALA A 135 13.52 4.37 -24.85
N ALA A 136 14.60 5.16 -24.89
CA ALA A 136 14.61 6.60 -25.13
C ALA A 136 13.94 7.03 -26.45
N SER A 137 13.94 6.18 -27.47
CA SER A 137 13.37 6.53 -28.78
C SER A 137 11.84 6.51 -28.82
N TRP A 138 11.20 5.82 -27.88
CA TRP A 138 9.74 5.64 -27.85
C TRP A 138 9.06 5.96 -26.51
N ILE A 139 9.80 6.13 -25.41
CA ILE A 139 9.27 6.63 -24.13
C ILE A 139 9.95 7.94 -23.76
N THR A 140 9.17 9.01 -23.64
CA THR A 140 9.67 10.37 -23.34
C THR A 140 8.79 11.08 -22.32
N ASP A 141 9.26 12.20 -21.79
CA ASP A 141 8.39 13.17 -21.13
C ASP A 141 7.44 13.87 -22.14
N LEU A 142 6.66 14.84 -21.66
CA LEU A 142 5.74 15.61 -22.50
C LEU A 142 6.45 16.50 -23.53
N GLU A 143 7.67 16.96 -23.23
CA GLU A 143 8.49 17.82 -24.11
C GLU A 143 9.25 17.00 -25.16
N GLY A 144 9.30 15.68 -25.00
CA GLY A 144 10.02 14.76 -25.88
C GLY A 144 11.45 14.46 -25.43
N ASN A 145 11.84 14.86 -24.22
CA ASN A 145 13.12 14.48 -23.65
C ASN A 145 13.11 13.00 -23.26
N ALA A 146 14.12 12.28 -23.72
CA ALA A 146 14.22 10.86 -23.48
C ALA A 146 14.75 10.54 -22.07
N GLY A 147 14.32 9.39 -21.52
CA GLY A 147 14.76 8.93 -20.20
C GLY A 147 14.23 9.77 -19.02
N ARG A 148 13.26 10.65 -19.29
CA ARG A 148 12.62 11.53 -18.31
C ARG A 148 11.12 11.32 -18.30
N VAL A 149 10.49 11.75 -17.21
CA VAL A 149 9.04 11.88 -17.09
C VAL A 149 8.70 13.29 -16.60
N THR A 150 7.45 13.71 -16.76
CA THR A 150 6.95 14.97 -16.22
C THR A 150 6.27 14.72 -14.86
N PRO A 151 6.90 15.06 -13.72
CA PRO A 151 6.33 14.83 -12.40
C PRO A 151 5.25 15.87 -12.05
N GLY A 152 4.35 15.50 -11.13
CA GLY A 152 3.29 16.36 -10.58
C GLY A 152 3.79 17.42 -9.58
N LEU A 153 4.77 18.23 -9.98
CA LEU A 153 5.35 19.30 -9.17
C LEU A 153 5.09 20.68 -9.79
N PRO A 154 4.97 21.76 -8.99
CA PRO A 154 4.76 23.13 -9.48
C PRO A 154 5.75 23.59 -10.56
N ALA A 155 6.99 23.10 -10.53
CA ALA A 155 8.02 23.40 -11.52
C ALA A 155 7.65 22.99 -12.95
N PHE A 156 6.76 22.00 -13.12
CA PHE A 156 6.33 21.49 -14.43
C PHE A 156 4.91 21.94 -14.82
N GLN A 157 4.29 22.83 -14.02
CA GLN A 157 2.93 23.31 -14.30
C GLN A 157 2.81 23.89 -15.71
N GLY A 158 3.78 24.71 -16.15
CA GLY A 158 3.78 25.30 -17.50
C GLY A 158 3.83 24.25 -18.62
N THR A 159 4.60 23.16 -18.43
CA THR A 159 4.67 22.04 -19.39
C THR A 159 3.32 21.30 -19.47
N LEU A 160 2.65 21.12 -18.34
CA LEU A 160 1.35 20.45 -18.25
C LEU A 160 0.21 21.29 -18.85
N GLU A 161 0.25 22.60 -18.64
CA GLU A 161 -0.67 23.57 -19.24
C GLU A 161 -0.49 23.63 -20.76
N ALA A 162 0.75 23.69 -21.25
CA ALA A 162 1.05 23.68 -22.68
C ALA A 162 0.58 22.39 -23.38
N ALA A 163 0.56 21.27 -22.65
CA ALA A 163 0.01 20.01 -23.14
C ALA A 163 -1.52 19.90 -23.05
N GLY A 164 -2.21 20.87 -22.43
CA GLY A 164 -3.67 20.85 -22.25
C GLY A 164 -4.17 19.77 -21.29
N LEU A 165 -3.29 19.25 -20.42
CA LEU A 165 -3.60 18.11 -19.53
C LEU A 165 -3.92 18.53 -18.09
N LEU A 166 -3.61 19.76 -17.68
CA LEU A 166 -3.71 20.18 -16.27
C LEU A 166 -5.10 19.94 -15.65
N SER A 167 -6.18 20.11 -16.40
CA SER A 167 -7.56 19.89 -15.91
C SER A 167 -7.95 18.43 -15.70
N GLN A 168 -7.20 17.49 -16.30
CA GLN A 168 -7.41 16.05 -16.15
C GLN A 168 -6.52 15.44 -15.06
N LEU A 169 -5.60 16.23 -14.50
CA LEU A 169 -4.57 15.76 -13.61
C LEU A 169 -4.91 16.03 -12.15
N PRO A 170 -4.39 15.21 -11.22
CA PRO A 170 -4.54 15.47 -9.80
C PRO A 170 -3.80 16.75 -9.35
N PRO A 171 -4.09 17.26 -8.15
CA PRO A 171 -3.38 18.41 -7.59
C PRO A 171 -1.87 18.19 -7.54
N LEU A 172 -1.12 19.28 -7.71
CA LEU A 172 0.34 19.29 -7.65
C LEU A 172 0.84 19.23 -6.20
N LEU A 173 1.93 18.52 -5.97
CA LEU A 173 2.60 18.47 -4.66
C LEU A 173 3.77 19.45 -4.61
N ALA A 174 3.90 20.21 -3.53
CA ALA A 174 5.10 21.00 -3.25
C ALA A 174 6.09 20.18 -2.44
N ALA A 175 7.38 20.26 -2.77
CA ALA A 175 8.43 19.71 -1.92
C ALA A 175 8.82 20.76 -0.86
N ASP A 176 8.70 20.40 0.41
CA ASP A 176 9.38 21.11 1.49
C ASP A 176 10.88 20.80 1.40
N THR A 177 11.73 21.82 1.51
CA THR A 177 13.19 21.69 1.51
C THR A 177 13.72 20.91 2.72
N ASN A 178 12.89 20.69 3.75
CA ASN A 178 13.24 19.92 4.93
C ASN A 178 13.01 18.41 4.71
N GLY A 179 14.07 17.67 4.36
CA GLY A 179 14.05 16.19 4.34
C GLY A 179 14.10 15.55 2.95
N LEU A 180 14.14 16.34 1.89
CA LEU A 180 14.47 15.89 0.54
C LEU A 180 15.61 16.74 -0.06
N PRO A 181 16.29 16.27 -1.13
CA PRO A 181 17.31 17.05 -1.82
C PRO A 181 16.79 18.41 -2.31
N SER A 182 17.64 19.44 -2.35
CA SER A 182 17.22 20.79 -2.77
C SER A 182 16.79 20.88 -4.25
N ASN A 183 17.20 19.91 -5.08
CA ASN A 183 16.89 19.80 -6.51
C ASN A 183 15.81 18.75 -6.83
N VAL A 184 14.85 18.52 -5.92
CA VAL A 184 13.78 17.49 -6.07
C VAL A 184 13.08 17.55 -7.43
N ALA A 185 12.80 18.74 -7.98
CA ALA A 185 12.09 18.83 -9.25
C ALA A 185 12.85 18.19 -10.43
N GLU A 186 14.15 18.47 -10.53
CA GLU A 186 14.99 17.88 -11.58
C GLU A 186 15.24 16.40 -11.34
N LEU A 187 15.45 16.03 -10.07
CA LEU A 187 15.67 14.66 -9.65
C LEU A 187 14.44 13.78 -9.94
N ASP A 188 13.24 14.25 -9.62
CA ASP A 188 11.98 13.52 -9.80
C ASP A 188 11.63 13.29 -11.29
N ALA A 189 12.10 14.19 -12.16
CA ALA A 189 12.03 14.02 -13.61
C ALA A 189 12.99 12.94 -14.14
N LEU A 190 14.06 12.60 -13.40
CA LEU A 190 15.07 11.62 -13.78
C LEU A 190 14.89 10.26 -13.08
N MET A 191 14.33 10.24 -11.89
CA MET A 191 14.03 9.04 -11.11
C MET A 191 12.81 9.28 -10.22
N PRO A 192 12.02 8.25 -9.85
CA PRO A 192 10.84 8.46 -9.02
C PRO A 192 11.23 8.87 -7.58
N VAL A 193 10.83 10.07 -7.16
CA VAL A 193 11.06 10.58 -5.80
C VAL A 193 9.77 10.50 -4.99
N LEU A 194 9.85 9.95 -3.78
CA LEU A 194 8.79 9.92 -2.76
C LEU A 194 9.36 10.43 -1.43
N GLY A 195 8.49 10.86 -0.54
CA GLY A 195 8.90 11.24 0.80
C GLY A 195 7.85 12.06 1.52
N SER A 196 7.92 12.06 2.85
CA SER A 196 7.01 12.81 3.72
C SER A 196 7.04 14.32 3.49
N ALA A 197 8.15 14.85 2.98
CA ALA A 197 8.32 16.27 2.68
C ALA A 197 7.61 16.73 1.39
N LYS A 198 7.08 15.82 0.55
CA LYS A 198 6.14 16.20 -0.51
C LYS A 198 4.77 16.42 0.13
N LEU A 199 4.22 17.61 0.01
CA LEU A 199 2.99 18.03 0.68
C LEU A 199 2.03 18.67 -0.33
N TYR A 200 0.74 18.56 -0.07
CA TYR A 200 -0.25 19.37 -0.77
C TYR A 200 -0.04 20.85 -0.44
N GLN A 201 -0.22 21.69 -1.45
CA GLN A 201 -0.40 23.12 -1.22
C GLN A 201 -1.72 23.34 -0.47
N ASN A 202 -1.88 24.47 0.21
CA ASN A 202 -3.14 24.79 0.90
C ASN A 202 -4.26 24.93 -0.14
N ASP A 203 -4.95 23.82 -0.43
CA ASP A 203 -6.11 23.77 -1.30
C ASP A 203 -7.37 23.46 -0.47
N PRO A 204 -8.29 24.43 -0.32
CA PRO A 204 -9.53 24.22 0.41
C PRO A 204 -10.39 23.09 -0.18
N ALA A 205 -10.29 22.80 -1.47
CA ALA A 205 -11.08 21.76 -2.14
C ALA A 205 -10.71 20.34 -1.68
N LEU A 206 -9.54 20.17 -1.07
CA LEU A 206 -9.04 18.88 -0.59
C LEU A 206 -9.38 18.59 0.89
N GLY A 207 -10.10 19.49 1.57
CA GLY A 207 -10.49 19.32 2.97
C GLY A 207 -9.29 19.16 3.91
N LEU A 208 -8.17 19.85 3.60
CA LEU A 208 -6.90 19.63 4.29
C LEU A 208 -6.91 20.20 5.71
N ASN A 209 -7.06 19.32 6.71
CA ASN A 209 -6.66 19.61 8.09
C ASN A 209 -5.14 19.40 8.28
N HIS A 210 -4.51 18.61 7.42
CA HIS A 210 -3.08 18.35 7.37
C HIS A 210 -2.59 18.46 5.92
N ARG A 211 -1.39 19.02 5.68
CA ARG A 211 -0.83 19.16 4.31
C ARG A 211 -0.34 17.85 3.70
N THR A 212 -0.24 16.79 4.49
CA THR A 212 0.33 15.50 4.04
C THR A 212 -0.70 14.66 3.27
N TYR A 213 -1.92 14.55 3.77
CA TYR A 213 -2.98 13.71 3.20
C TYR A 213 -4.20 14.56 2.88
N GLY A 214 -4.86 14.25 1.77
CA GLY A 214 -6.13 14.86 1.39
C GLY A 214 -7.19 13.80 1.13
N VAL A 215 -8.44 14.23 1.06
CA VAL A 215 -9.52 13.37 0.60
C VAL A 215 -9.53 13.39 -0.92
N GLN A 216 -9.30 12.23 -1.53
CA GLN A 216 -9.27 12.05 -2.99
C GLN A 216 -10.40 11.10 -3.42
N PRO A 217 -10.88 11.17 -4.67
CA PRO A 217 -11.77 10.15 -5.20
C PRO A 217 -10.99 8.85 -5.46
N TYR A 218 -11.51 7.72 -4.99
CA TYR A 218 -10.88 6.42 -5.23
C TYR A 218 -10.82 6.11 -6.73
N PRO A 219 -9.66 5.72 -7.28
CA PRO A 219 -9.51 5.46 -8.71
C PRO A 219 -10.49 4.39 -9.19
N ARG A 220 -10.84 4.43 -10.48
CA ARG A 220 -11.79 3.51 -11.10
C ARG A 220 -11.16 2.16 -11.39
N ILE A 221 -10.73 1.47 -10.34
CA ILE A 221 -10.09 0.17 -10.38
C ILE A 221 -10.93 -0.89 -9.70
N ARG A 222 -10.64 -2.15 -10.02
CA ARG A 222 -11.33 -3.32 -9.47
C ARG A 222 -10.59 -3.88 -8.25
N LEU A 223 -10.09 -2.97 -7.42
CA LEU A 223 -9.57 -3.29 -6.09
C LEU A 223 -10.62 -2.81 -5.10
N ASN A 224 -11.17 -3.74 -4.31
CA ASN A 224 -12.23 -3.42 -3.36
C ASN A 224 -11.70 -2.81 -2.07
N TYR A 225 -10.72 -1.90 -2.16
CA TYR A 225 -10.29 -1.16 -0.99
C TYR A 225 -11.42 -0.21 -0.54
N THR A 226 -12.06 0.45 -1.50
CA THR A 226 -13.33 1.16 -1.32
C THR A 226 -14.07 1.20 -2.66
N THR A 227 -15.25 1.80 -2.71
CA THR A 227 -16.02 1.92 -3.96
C THR A 227 -15.36 2.96 -4.88
N PRO A 228 -15.18 2.67 -6.19
CA PRO A 228 -14.73 3.63 -7.19
C PRO A 228 -15.44 4.99 -7.12
N GLY A 229 -14.68 6.07 -7.04
CA GLY A 229 -15.17 7.44 -6.89
C GLY A 229 -15.60 7.83 -5.47
N ALA A 230 -15.65 6.90 -4.52
CA ALA A 230 -15.86 7.25 -3.12
C ALA A 230 -14.66 8.04 -2.57
N PRO A 231 -14.88 8.97 -1.63
CA PRO A 231 -13.78 9.65 -0.96
C PRO A 231 -12.93 8.64 -0.18
N PHE A 232 -11.62 8.76 -0.29
CA PHE A 232 -10.66 8.03 0.55
C PHE A 232 -9.48 8.93 0.88
N VAL A 233 -8.86 8.68 2.04
CA VAL A 233 -7.71 9.47 2.50
C VAL A 233 -6.46 8.92 1.84
N ALA A 234 -5.75 9.77 1.11
CA ALA A 234 -4.48 9.40 0.49
C ALA A 234 -3.65 10.64 0.13
N LYS A 235 -2.37 10.39 -0.13
CA LYS A 235 -1.48 11.35 -0.78
C LYS A 235 -1.15 10.86 -2.18
N HIS A 236 -1.34 11.70 -3.17
CA HIS A 236 -1.27 11.32 -4.58
C HIS A 236 0.01 11.84 -5.23
N ASN A 237 1.00 10.97 -5.39
CA ASN A 237 2.17 11.24 -6.21
C ASN A 237 1.93 10.71 -7.63
N TRP A 238 2.33 11.45 -8.64
CA TRP A 238 2.07 11.03 -10.01
C TRP A 238 3.10 11.57 -11.00
N TRP A 239 3.24 10.84 -12.10
CA TRP A 239 4.17 11.14 -13.20
C TRP A 239 3.47 10.91 -14.53
N VAL A 240 3.70 11.81 -15.48
CA VAL A 240 3.19 11.70 -16.85
C VAL A 240 4.32 11.37 -17.80
N PHE A 241 4.10 10.38 -18.66
CA PHE A 241 5.02 10.03 -19.72
C PHE A 241 4.26 9.72 -21.01
N ARG A 242 5.00 9.72 -22.12
CA ARG A 242 4.48 9.55 -23.46
C ARG A 242 5.09 8.32 -24.10
N ILE A 243 4.24 7.44 -24.64
CA ILE A 243 4.67 6.32 -25.48
C ILE A 243 4.39 6.66 -26.95
N ARG A 244 5.41 6.57 -27.79
CA ARG A 244 5.31 6.63 -29.25
C ARG A 244 5.50 5.22 -29.82
N PRO A 245 4.51 4.63 -30.49
CA PRO A 245 4.70 3.34 -31.15
C PRO A 245 5.85 3.40 -32.16
N PRO A 246 6.79 2.43 -32.15
CA PRO A 246 7.91 2.40 -33.07
C PRO A 246 7.47 2.24 -34.54
N GLY A 247 8.27 2.76 -35.46
CA GLY A 247 8.23 2.39 -36.88
C GLY A 247 7.07 2.95 -37.71
N THR A 248 6.29 3.92 -37.22
CA THR A 248 5.25 4.59 -38.02
C THR A 248 5.46 6.11 -38.02
N PRO A 249 5.97 6.69 -39.11
CA PRO A 249 6.01 8.15 -39.27
C PRO A 249 4.59 8.70 -39.11
N GLY A 250 4.37 9.58 -38.13
CA GLY A 250 3.06 10.19 -37.86
C GLY A 250 2.12 9.43 -36.92
N SER A 251 2.55 8.37 -36.22
CA SER A 251 1.71 7.80 -35.15
C SER A 251 1.54 8.81 -34.02
N ALA A 252 0.29 9.11 -33.68
CA ALA A 252 -0.05 9.89 -32.49
C ALA A 252 0.55 9.21 -31.26
N ALA A 253 1.19 10.01 -30.43
CA ALA A 253 1.75 9.53 -29.17
C ALA A 253 0.63 9.39 -28.13
N ARG A 254 0.73 8.40 -27.27
CA ARG A 254 -0.22 8.18 -26.17
C ARG A 254 0.39 8.71 -24.87
N HIS A 255 -0.43 9.39 -24.08
CA HIS A 255 -0.03 9.92 -22.78
C HIS A 255 -0.55 9.00 -21.69
N TYR A 256 0.29 8.70 -20.70
CA TYR A 256 -0.07 7.89 -19.54
C TYR A 256 0.20 8.66 -18.26
N LEU A 257 -0.73 8.55 -17.33
CA LEU A 257 -0.59 8.97 -15.96
C LEU A 257 -0.25 7.75 -15.11
N LEU A 258 0.96 7.72 -14.56
CA LEU A 258 1.35 6.79 -13.51
C LEU A 258 1.07 7.43 -12.16
N SER A 259 0.09 6.89 -11.46
CA SER A 259 -0.33 7.33 -10.14
C SER A 259 0.17 6.37 -9.06
N LEU A 260 0.73 6.93 -7.99
CA LEU A 260 1.05 6.24 -6.75
C LEU A 260 0.35 6.98 -5.61
N TYR A 261 -0.65 6.33 -5.04
CA TYR A 261 -1.33 6.78 -3.84
C TYR A 261 -0.62 6.21 -2.61
N GLU A 262 -0.14 7.08 -1.73
CA GLU A 262 0.27 6.72 -0.38
C GLU A 262 -0.99 6.67 0.47
N VAL A 263 -1.45 5.46 0.78
CA VAL A 263 -2.71 5.17 1.44
C VAL A 263 -2.41 4.76 2.88
N PRO A 264 -2.73 5.58 3.90
CA PRO A 264 -2.65 5.15 5.28
C PRO A 264 -3.61 3.98 5.50
N ALA A 265 -3.31 3.08 6.44
CA ALA A 265 -4.28 2.07 6.84
C ALA A 265 -5.53 2.77 7.37
N GLN A 266 -6.64 2.57 6.66
CA GLN A 266 -7.92 3.24 6.92
C GLN A 266 -9.11 2.28 6.90
N GLN A 267 -8.88 0.98 6.71
CA GLN A 267 -9.94 -0.02 6.76
C GLN A 267 -10.26 -0.42 8.20
N PRO A 268 -11.50 -0.85 8.47
CA PRO A 268 -11.88 -1.40 9.79
C PRO A 268 -10.99 -2.57 10.22
N ILE A 269 -10.64 -3.44 9.26
CA ILE A 269 -9.73 -4.58 9.45
C ILE A 269 -8.75 -4.62 8.28
N GLU A 270 -7.46 -4.52 8.60
CA GLU A 270 -6.37 -4.64 7.64
C GLU A 270 -5.27 -5.59 8.15
N SER A 271 -4.85 -6.54 7.31
CA SER A 271 -3.72 -7.44 7.63
C SER A 271 -2.70 -7.51 6.51
N SER A 272 -1.42 -7.42 6.85
CA SER A 272 -0.33 -7.68 5.90
C SER A 272 -0.13 -9.17 5.58
N GLY A 273 -0.77 -10.07 6.33
CA GLY A 273 -0.70 -11.53 6.20
C GLY A 273 -2.07 -12.20 6.13
N ALA A 274 -2.14 -13.50 6.45
CA ALA A 274 -3.39 -14.26 6.47
C ALA A 274 -4.28 -13.86 7.67
N ALA A 275 -5.59 -13.75 7.44
CA ALA A 275 -6.56 -13.42 8.47
C ALA A 275 -7.84 -14.26 8.36
N THR A 276 -8.37 -14.67 9.51
CA THR A 276 -9.67 -15.36 9.61
C THR A 276 -10.70 -14.43 10.22
N ILE A 277 -11.84 -14.29 9.53
CA ILE A 277 -12.93 -13.36 9.85
C ILE A 277 -14.17 -14.17 10.22
N GLY A 278 -14.85 -13.76 11.30
CA GLY A 278 -16.11 -14.34 11.75
C GLY A 278 -15.98 -15.48 12.77
N MET A 279 -14.77 -15.87 13.15
CA MET A 279 -14.51 -16.95 14.11
C MET A 279 -13.28 -16.66 14.98
N PHE A 280 -13.38 -16.97 16.27
CA PHE A 280 -12.28 -16.92 17.24
C PHE A 280 -11.36 -18.16 17.11
N THR A 281 -10.14 -18.12 17.66
CA THR A 281 -9.24 -19.31 17.62
C THR A 281 -9.83 -20.54 18.33
N ASN A 282 -10.73 -20.33 19.31
CA ASN A 282 -11.42 -21.44 20.00
C ASN A 282 -12.53 -22.11 19.15
N GLY A 283 -12.81 -21.60 17.94
CA GLY A 283 -13.84 -22.11 17.03
C GLY A 283 -15.22 -21.49 17.21
N GLU A 284 -15.42 -20.62 18.18
CA GLU A 284 -16.69 -19.90 18.36
C GLU A 284 -16.87 -18.83 17.27
N SER A 285 -18.10 -18.69 16.76
CA SER A 285 -18.42 -17.65 15.78
C SER A 285 -18.60 -16.29 16.45
N TRP A 286 -18.32 -15.22 15.70
CA TRP A 286 -18.59 -13.85 16.17
C TRP A 286 -20.08 -13.60 16.33
N ASN A 287 -20.47 -12.99 17.45
CA ASN A 287 -21.85 -12.61 17.70
C ASN A 287 -22.23 -11.38 16.84
N SER A 288 -23.21 -11.52 15.94
CA SER A 288 -23.67 -10.44 15.05
C SER A 288 -24.30 -9.25 15.76
N ASP A 289 -24.80 -9.42 16.99
CA ASP A 289 -25.41 -8.36 17.77
C ASP A 289 -24.37 -7.49 18.50
N ARG A 290 -23.13 -7.97 18.60
CA ARG A 290 -22.05 -7.30 19.35
C ARG A 290 -20.85 -6.92 18.51
N VAL A 291 -20.63 -7.59 17.39
CA VAL A 291 -19.57 -7.30 16.44
C VAL A 291 -20.19 -6.72 15.19
N ARG A 292 -19.88 -5.46 14.89
CA ARG A 292 -20.33 -4.75 13.69
C ARG A 292 -19.13 -4.20 12.92
N ILE A 293 -19.11 -4.46 11.61
CA ILE A 293 -18.05 -3.98 10.71
C ILE A 293 -18.66 -3.06 9.68
N GLU A 294 -18.09 -1.85 9.55
CA GLU A 294 -18.46 -0.88 8.53
C GLU A 294 -17.30 -0.70 7.55
N GLY A 295 -17.55 -0.88 6.24
CA GLY A 295 -16.52 -0.73 5.20
C GLY A 295 -15.92 -2.06 4.75
N SER A 296 -14.78 -1.98 4.06
CA SER A 296 -14.14 -3.13 3.42
C SER A 296 -13.15 -3.81 4.35
N ILE A 297 -12.98 -5.13 4.21
CA ILE A 297 -11.93 -5.88 4.91
C ILE A 297 -10.82 -6.21 3.91
N THR A 298 -9.57 -5.96 4.31
CA THR A 298 -8.38 -6.18 3.47
C THR A 298 -7.37 -7.08 4.17
N ALA A 299 -6.91 -8.14 3.50
CA ALA A 299 -5.77 -8.92 3.99
C ALA A 299 -4.94 -9.51 2.84
N GLU A 300 -3.82 -10.15 3.15
CA GLU A 300 -3.08 -10.91 2.14
C GLU A 300 -3.89 -12.12 1.66
N ASN A 301 -4.31 -12.95 2.61
CA ASN A 301 -5.24 -14.05 2.41
C ASN A 301 -6.38 -13.91 3.41
N LEU A 302 -7.62 -14.00 2.95
CA LEU A 302 -8.80 -13.95 3.80
C LEU A 302 -9.46 -15.32 3.86
N GLU A 303 -9.77 -15.78 5.06
CA GLU A 303 -10.74 -16.85 5.28
C GLU A 303 -11.95 -16.27 6.01
N VAL A 304 -13.15 -16.42 5.43
CA VAL A 304 -14.35 -15.75 5.94
C VAL A 304 -15.44 -16.75 6.24
N SER A 305 -15.85 -16.78 7.51
CA SER A 305 -17.00 -17.54 8.01
C SER A 305 -18.26 -16.68 8.13
N SER A 306 -18.11 -15.41 8.52
CA SER A 306 -19.19 -14.42 8.63
C SER A 306 -18.66 -13.01 8.41
N LEU A 307 -19.47 -12.12 7.81
CA LEU A 307 -19.11 -10.73 7.50
C LEU A 307 -19.46 -9.70 8.56
N ASN A 308 -20.48 -9.98 9.39
CA ASN A 308 -20.97 -9.07 10.43
C ASN A 308 -21.14 -7.59 9.98
N GLY A 309 -21.62 -7.38 8.76
CA GLY A 309 -21.92 -6.05 8.19
C GLY A 309 -20.90 -5.48 7.20
N ALA A 310 -19.75 -6.14 6.99
CA ALA A 310 -18.73 -5.68 6.04
C ALA A 310 -19.29 -5.47 4.62
N SER A 311 -18.90 -4.36 3.97
CA SER A 311 -19.46 -3.96 2.68
C SER A 311 -18.80 -4.66 1.49
N SER A 312 -17.53 -5.06 1.63
CA SER A 312 -16.76 -5.74 0.60
C SER A 312 -15.55 -6.46 1.20
N LEU A 313 -14.97 -7.38 0.44
CA LEU A 313 -13.72 -8.06 0.77
C LEU A 313 -12.66 -7.85 -0.31
N MET A 314 -11.42 -7.71 0.14
CA MET A 314 -10.24 -7.66 -0.73
C MET A 314 -9.13 -8.56 -0.18
N GLY A 315 -8.81 -9.61 -0.92
CA GLY A 315 -7.60 -10.41 -0.72
C GLY A 315 -6.49 -9.93 -1.65
N ARG A 316 -5.24 -9.87 -1.19
CA ARG A 316 -4.12 -9.56 -2.08
C ARG A 316 -3.73 -10.77 -2.93
N GLN A 317 -3.60 -11.93 -2.28
CA GLN A 317 -3.26 -13.21 -2.89
C GLN A 317 -4.49 -14.13 -3.02
N GLY A 318 -5.39 -14.13 -2.04
CA GLY A 318 -6.56 -15.01 -2.07
C GLY A 318 -7.67 -14.62 -1.11
N VAL A 319 -8.88 -15.11 -1.40
CA VAL A 319 -10.05 -15.05 -0.50
C VAL A 319 -10.73 -16.41 -0.55
N ASN A 320 -10.96 -17.01 0.61
CA ASN A 320 -11.68 -18.25 0.81
C ASN A 320 -12.97 -17.96 1.58
N LEU A 321 -14.13 -18.22 0.97
CA LEU A 321 -15.43 -18.08 1.62
C LEU A 321 -15.87 -19.46 2.10
N LEU A 322 -15.86 -19.68 3.41
CA LEU A 322 -16.26 -20.97 4.00
C LEU A 322 -17.77 -21.23 3.84
N THR A 323 -18.54 -20.16 3.78
CA THR A 323 -19.99 -20.16 3.55
C THR A 323 -20.34 -19.03 2.59
N SER A 324 -21.48 -19.14 1.92
CA SER A 324 -21.96 -18.06 1.05
C SER A 324 -22.23 -16.80 1.88
N GLN A 325 -21.65 -15.69 1.47
CA GLN A 325 -21.75 -14.42 2.17
C GLN A 325 -22.69 -13.46 1.42
N THR A 326 -23.41 -12.62 2.16
CA THR A 326 -24.33 -11.64 1.56
C THR A 326 -23.79 -10.22 1.76
N PHE A 327 -23.57 -9.52 0.65
CA PHE A 327 -23.14 -8.13 0.59
C PHE A 327 -24.30 -7.27 0.10
N GLY A 328 -24.97 -6.57 1.03
CA GLY A 328 -26.21 -5.86 0.70
C GLY A 328 -27.28 -6.81 0.15
N SER A 329 -27.64 -6.66 -1.13
CA SER A 329 -28.61 -7.54 -1.81
C SER A 329 -27.99 -8.69 -2.61
N THR A 330 -26.65 -8.81 -2.62
CA THR A 330 -25.93 -9.75 -3.48
C THR A 330 -25.32 -10.86 -2.64
N THR A 331 -25.69 -12.11 -2.90
CA THR A 331 -25.06 -13.28 -2.28
C THR A 331 -23.93 -13.81 -3.16
N VAL A 332 -22.80 -14.12 -2.54
CA VAL A 332 -21.57 -14.54 -3.19
C VAL A 332 -21.09 -15.85 -2.54
N GLY A 333 -20.90 -16.88 -3.36
CA GLY A 333 -20.39 -18.19 -2.94
C GLY A 333 -18.89 -18.34 -3.13
N ALA A 334 -18.35 -19.50 -2.79
CA ALA A 334 -16.93 -19.82 -2.95
C ALA A 334 -16.45 -19.81 -4.43
N ASP A 335 -17.38 -19.92 -5.37
CA ASP A 335 -17.18 -19.85 -6.82
C ASP A 335 -17.08 -18.41 -7.36
N PHE A 336 -16.95 -17.40 -6.49
CA PHE A 336 -16.95 -15.99 -6.88
C PHE A 336 -15.88 -15.62 -7.91
N ASP A 337 -14.73 -16.32 -7.94
CA ASP A 337 -13.64 -16.04 -8.87
C ASP A 337 -13.75 -16.82 -10.19
N ASP A 338 -14.76 -17.67 -10.34
CA ASP A 338 -15.05 -18.33 -11.61
C ASP A 338 -15.42 -17.28 -12.66
N THR A 339 -14.89 -17.44 -13.86
CA THR A 339 -15.03 -16.45 -14.93
C THR A 339 -16.48 -16.14 -15.28
N SER A 340 -17.36 -17.14 -15.34
CA SER A 340 -18.80 -16.96 -15.58
C SER A 340 -19.49 -16.19 -14.44
N VAL A 341 -19.17 -16.54 -13.19
CA VAL A 341 -19.73 -15.92 -11.98
C VAL A 341 -19.28 -14.46 -11.88
N ARG A 342 -18.00 -14.17 -12.12
CA ARG A 342 -17.47 -12.80 -12.16
C ARG A 342 -18.17 -11.92 -13.18
N TYR A 343 -18.41 -12.42 -14.39
CA TYR A 343 -19.13 -11.65 -15.41
C TYR A 343 -20.59 -11.40 -15.02
N ALA A 344 -21.25 -12.39 -14.40
CA ALA A 344 -22.61 -12.23 -13.90
C ALA A 344 -22.68 -11.20 -12.76
N LEU A 345 -21.76 -11.28 -11.79
CA LEU A 345 -21.62 -10.32 -10.70
C LEU A 345 -21.32 -8.91 -11.23
N GLN A 346 -20.44 -8.79 -12.22
CA GLN A 346 -20.12 -7.51 -12.84
C GLN A 346 -21.32 -6.90 -13.57
N ALA A 347 -22.08 -7.72 -14.30
CA ALA A 347 -23.30 -7.27 -14.97
C ALA A 347 -24.37 -6.82 -13.96
N ALA A 348 -24.46 -7.50 -12.82
CA ALA A 348 -25.40 -7.15 -11.73
C ALA A 348 -24.98 -5.88 -10.99
N ALA A 349 -23.69 -5.71 -10.69
CA ALA A 349 -23.18 -4.58 -9.90
C ALA A 349 -23.26 -3.23 -10.63
N ARG A 350 -23.27 -3.23 -11.98
CA ARG A 350 -23.30 -2.02 -12.84
C ARG A 350 -22.19 -0.99 -12.56
N ASN A 351 -21.20 -1.33 -11.73
CA ASN A 351 -20.05 -0.52 -11.39
C ASN A 351 -18.77 -1.40 -11.45
N ALA A 352 -17.60 -0.79 -11.26
CA ALA A 352 -16.33 -1.51 -11.29
C ALA A 352 -16.00 -2.25 -9.96
N ALA A 353 -16.82 -2.08 -8.92
CA ALA A 353 -16.63 -2.74 -7.63
C ALA A 353 -17.36 -4.09 -7.61
N LEU A 354 -16.60 -5.16 -7.38
CA LEU A 354 -17.21 -6.45 -7.07
C LEU A 354 -17.44 -6.51 -5.54
N PRO A 355 -18.28 -7.40 -5.00
CA PRO A 355 -18.35 -7.58 -3.56
C PRO A 355 -17.08 -8.20 -2.97
N VAL A 356 -16.42 -9.08 -3.75
CA VAL A 356 -15.16 -9.75 -3.39
C VAL A 356 -14.17 -9.57 -4.54
N ALA A 357 -12.93 -9.18 -4.23
CA ALA A 357 -11.87 -9.02 -5.23
C ALA A 357 -10.54 -9.58 -4.74
N VAL A 358 -9.76 -10.10 -5.69
CA VAL A 358 -8.37 -10.51 -5.48
C VAL A 358 -7.46 -9.58 -6.28
N ALA A 359 -6.50 -8.95 -5.60
CA ALA A 359 -5.60 -7.99 -6.24
C ALA A 359 -4.73 -8.62 -7.33
N ALA A 360 -4.31 -9.87 -7.15
CA ALA A 360 -3.53 -10.64 -8.13
C ALA A 360 -4.20 -10.78 -9.50
N ASN A 361 -5.53 -10.67 -9.56
CA ASN A 361 -6.31 -10.79 -10.80
C ASN A 361 -6.35 -9.48 -11.62
N GLN A 362 -5.77 -8.38 -11.11
CA GLN A 362 -5.79 -7.08 -11.78
C GLN A 362 -4.48 -6.81 -12.54
N ALA A 363 -4.59 -6.41 -13.81
CA ALA A 363 -3.43 -6.18 -14.68
C ALA A 363 -2.86 -4.76 -14.61
N ARG A 364 -3.65 -3.75 -14.22
CA ARG A 364 -3.29 -2.31 -14.27
C ARG A 364 -3.31 -1.60 -12.91
N SER A 365 -3.40 -2.35 -11.82
CA SER A 365 -3.33 -1.80 -10.47
C SER A 365 -2.56 -2.74 -9.55
N ALA A 366 -1.77 -2.19 -8.64
CA ALA A 366 -1.03 -2.96 -7.64
C ALA A 366 -1.19 -2.32 -6.26
N PHE A 367 -1.31 -3.15 -5.22
CA PHE A 367 -1.41 -2.71 -3.82
C PHE A 367 -0.27 -3.33 -3.01
N TYR A 368 0.57 -2.49 -2.42
CA TYR A 368 1.82 -2.89 -1.76
C TYR A 368 1.91 -2.29 -0.34
N PRO A 369 1.91 -3.10 0.73
CA PRO A 369 2.14 -2.60 2.08
C PRO A 369 3.60 -2.21 2.29
N VAL A 370 3.80 -1.07 2.94
CA VAL A 370 5.12 -0.50 3.19
C VAL A 370 5.64 -1.01 4.53
N GLY A 371 6.74 -1.77 4.47
CA GLY A 371 7.41 -2.31 5.65
C GLY A 371 6.76 -3.58 6.21
N SER A 372 7.53 -4.32 7.00
CA SER A 372 7.04 -5.45 7.80
C SER A 372 6.89 -5.06 9.26
N ALA A 373 6.15 -5.85 10.03
CA ALA A 373 5.96 -5.64 11.47
C ALA A 373 7.29 -5.42 12.22
N ALA A 374 8.27 -6.28 11.97
CA ALA A 374 9.58 -6.23 12.62
C ALA A 374 10.34 -4.93 12.31
N THR A 375 10.26 -4.46 11.06
CA THR A 375 10.88 -3.19 10.65
C THR A 375 10.10 -1.98 11.14
N PHE A 376 8.77 -2.07 11.22
CA PHE A 376 7.90 -0.97 11.61
C PHE A 376 8.05 -0.63 13.10
N MET A 377 8.13 -1.65 13.95
CA MET A 377 8.19 -1.51 15.41
C MET A 377 9.59 -1.20 15.95
N ARG A 378 10.64 -1.22 15.12
CA ARG A 378 12.04 -1.05 15.57
C ARG A 378 12.78 -0.01 14.74
N ARG A 379 13.54 0.86 15.41
CA ARG A 379 14.44 1.81 14.75
C ARG A 379 15.60 1.09 14.05
N SER A 380 16.23 1.77 13.09
CA SER A 380 17.44 1.25 12.46
C SER A 380 18.61 1.26 13.44
N SER A 381 19.50 0.27 13.37
CA SER A 381 20.69 0.17 14.23
C SER A 381 21.85 1.08 13.81
N GLY A 382 21.75 1.73 12.65
CA GLY A 382 22.72 2.69 12.12
C GLY A 382 22.06 3.98 11.64
N GLU A 383 22.82 4.80 10.90
CA GLU A 383 22.31 6.05 10.35
C GLU A 383 21.08 5.80 9.47
N PRO A 384 19.92 6.36 9.80
CA PRO A 384 18.66 6.04 9.12
C PRO A 384 18.64 6.63 7.71
N THR A 385 18.38 5.77 6.72
CA THR A 385 18.14 6.18 5.33
C THR A 385 16.78 6.89 5.21
N LEU A 386 16.51 7.55 4.07
CA LEU A 386 15.18 8.09 3.78
C LEU A 386 14.10 6.99 3.79
N TRP A 387 14.46 5.78 3.37
CA TRP A 387 13.56 4.63 3.46
C TRP A 387 13.24 4.24 4.91
N ASP A 388 14.22 4.26 5.81
CA ASP A 388 13.99 3.97 7.22
C ASP A 388 13.09 5.01 7.87
N ARG A 389 13.29 6.30 7.57
CA ARG A 389 12.44 7.40 8.06
C ARG A 389 11.03 7.34 7.48
N TYR A 390 10.86 6.75 6.31
CA TYR A 390 9.56 6.61 5.65
C TYR A 390 8.80 5.37 6.14
N SER A 391 9.43 4.20 6.10
CA SER A 391 8.77 2.90 6.29
C SER A 391 8.67 2.46 7.75
N ARG A 392 9.53 2.93 8.65
CA ARG A 392 9.56 2.49 10.05
C ARG A 392 8.75 3.43 10.94
N GLY A 393 7.71 2.91 11.60
CA GLY A 393 6.93 3.68 12.58
C GLY A 393 7.79 4.18 13.75
N ALA A 394 8.59 3.30 14.34
CA ALA A 394 9.46 3.64 15.48
C ALA A 394 10.48 4.74 15.14
N GLN A 395 10.93 4.82 13.88
CA GLN A 395 11.86 5.85 13.40
C GLN A 395 11.21 7.23 13.32
N ARG A 396 9.90 7.29 13.04
CA ARG A 396 9.11 8.52 12.94
C ARG A 396 8.65 9.07 14.29
N CYS A 397 8.79 8.30 15.37
CA CYS A 397 8.48 8.77 16.72
C CYS A 397 9.47 9.86 17.17
N ARG A 398 8.94 10.93 17.76
CA ARG A 398 9.71 12.06 18.29
C ARG A 398 10.27 11.78 19.68
N THR A 399 9.63 10.94 20.49
CA THR A 399 10.16 10.46 21.76
C THR A 399 10.49 8.98 21.67
N VAL A 400 11.68 8.59 22.14
CA VAL A 400 12.09 7.18 22.27
C VAL A 400 12.48 6.92 23.71
N VAL A 401 11.89 5.90 24.31
CA VAL A 401 12.14 5.44 25.68
C VAL A 401 12.88 4.12 25.58
N ARG A 402 14.16 4.13 25.91
CA ARG A 402 15.03 2.96 25.87
C ARG A 402 15.26 2.45 27.28
N ILE A 403 14.84 1.21 27.55
CA ILE A 403 15.14 0.56 28.82
C ILE A 403 16.58 0.04 28.77
N LEU A 404 17.42 0.58 29.64
CA LEU A 404 18.86 0.30 29.68
C LEU A 404 19.18 -0.82 30.68
N GLU A 405 18.52 -0.80 31.84
CA GLU A 405 18.75 -1.79 32.89
C GLU A 405 17.44 -2.26 33.54
N MET A 406 17.51 -3.48 34.06
CA MET A 406 16.50 -4.13 34.87
C MET A 406 17.15 -4.73 36.12
N ASP A 407 16.35 -5.04 37.13
CA ASP A 407 16.80 -5.67 38.37
C ASP A 407 17.54 -6.99 38.08
N ASP A 408 16.83 -8.02 37.61
CA ASP A 408 17.40 -9.31 37.21
C ASP A 408 16.52 -10.03 36.16
N TYR A 409 16.97 -11.21 35.73
CA TYR A 409 16.28 -12.04 34.72
C TYR A 409 14.87 -12.47 35.15
N ASP A 410 14.64 -12.68 36.45
CA ASP A 410 13.38 -13.18 36.97
C ASP A 410 12.37 -12.07 37.24
N ILE A 411 12.84 -10.96 37.81
CA ILE A 411 12.03 -9.83 38.27
C ILE A 411 11.79 -8.80 37.15
N GLN A 412 12.66 -8.68 36.12
CA GLN A 412 12.47 -7.84 34.91
C GLN A 412 11.90 -6.43 35.10
N LEU A 413 11.98 -5.83 36.28
CA LEU A 413 11.51 -4.48 36.54
C LEU A 413 12.57 -3.51 36.02
N PRO A 414 12.21 -2.58 35.12
CA PRO A 414 13.12 -1.54 34.66
C PRO A 414 13.57 -0.67 35.84
N ASN A 415 14.87 -0.47 35.99
CA ASN A 415 15.44 0.41 37.03
C ASN A 415 16.19 1.60 36.43
N ARG A 416 16.52 1.56 35.13
CA ARG A 416 17.15 2.65 34.39
C ARG A 416 16.61 2.74 32.96
N VAL A 417 16.17 3.93 32.59
CA VAL A 417 15.53 4.23 31.30
C VAL A 417 16.12 5.53 30.73
N GLU A 418 16.45 5.53 29.45
CA GLU A 418 16.87 6.71 28.69
C GLU A 418 15.71 7.20 27.82
N VAL A 419 15.38 8.49 27.89
CA VAL A 419 14.39 9.15 27.04
C VAL A 419 15.13 10.05 26.06
N LEU A 420 14.98 9.76 24.77
CA LEU A 420 15.59 10.50 23.66
C LEU A 420 14.51 11.31 22.95
N PHE A 421 14.82 12.55 22.63
CA PHE A 421 13.94 13.46 21.92
C PHE A 421 14.52 13.81 20.55
N TYR A 422 13.71 13.62 19.51
CA TYR A 422 14.06 13.86 18.12
C TYR A 422 13.24 14.99 17.53
N SER A 423 13.85 15.73 16.59
CA SER A 423 13.17 16.70 15.75
C SER A 423 12.27 16.00 14.72
N ASP A 424 11.46 16.79 14.02
CA ASP A 424 10.62 16.35 12.90
C ASP A 424 11.43 15.74 11.75
N THR A 425 12.68 16.18 11.61
CA THR A 425 13.63 15.64 10.64
C THR A 425 14.28 14.34 11.12
N GLY A 426 14.05 13.91 12.36
CA GLY A 426 14.64 12.70 12.95
C GLY A 426 16.05 12.89 13.52
N THR A 427 16.48 14.14 13.77
CA THR A 427 17.76 14.47 14.41
C THR A 427 17.59 14.46 15.92
N LEU A 428 18.52 13.86 16.67
CA LEU A 428 18.48 13.88 18.13
C LEU A 428 18.69 15.32 18.63
N VAL A 429 17.76 15.82 19.42
CA VAL A 429 17.78 17.19 19.97
C VAL A 429 18.16 17.19 21.44
N SER A 430 17.63 16.24 22.22
CA SER A 430 17.91 16.13 23.64
C SER A 430 17.81 14.70 24.14
N LYS A 431 18.38 14.44 25.32
CA LYS A 431 18.31 13.16 26.03
C LYS A 431 18.17 13.37 27.52
N LEU A 432 17.49 12.44 28.17
CA LEU A 432 17.25 12.43 29.61
C LEU A 432 17.39 11.01 30.14
N GLU A 433 18.03 10.83 31.29
CA GLU A 433 18.11 9.52 31.94
C GLU A 433 17.27 9.52 33.23
N LEU A 434 16.49 8.45 33.42
CA LEU A 434 15.64 8.21 34.57
C LEU A 434 16.12 6.94 35.28
N ALA A 435 16.35 7.01 36.59
CA ALA A 435 16.83 5.88 37.39
C ALA A 435 16.13 5.81 38.76
N THR A 436 16.21 4.68 39.45
CA THR A 436 15.67 4.52 40.80
C THR A 436 16.60 5.16 41.86
N ALA A 437 16.31 6.43 42.23
CA ALA A 437 17.01 7.33 43.19
C ALA A 437 18.42 7.81 42.72
N ASP A 438 18.80 9.11 42.73
CA ASP A 438 18.46 10.24 43.61
C ASP A 438 18.06 11.54 42.88
N SER A 439 16.95 12.14 43.35
CA SER A 439 16.49 13.53 43.15
C SER A 439 16.16 14.04 41.72
N VAL A 440 14.92 14.54 41.58
CA VAL A 440 14.30 15.23 40.42
C VAL A 440 13.86 14.33 39.24
N THR A 441 14.52 13.19 38.98
CA THR A 441 14.24 12.30 37.83
C THR A 441 14.15 10.81 38.21
N SER A 442 13.25 10.46 39.13
CA SER A 442 13.14 9.07 39.61
C SER A 442 12.07 8.25 38.90
N LEU A 443 12.39 7.00 38.54
CA LEU A 443 11.42 5.93 38.34
C LEU A 443 10.89 5.50 39.71
N VAL A 444 9.78 6.08 40.15
CA VAL A 444 9.25 5.79 41.49
C VAL A 444 8.50 4.45 41.48
N ALA A 445 8.77 3.61 42.48
CA ALA A 445 7.97 2.42 42.75
C ALA A 445 6.77 2.81 43.62
N GLY A 446 5.56 2.71 43.07
CA GLY A 446 4.32 2.51 43.83
C GLY A 446 3.92 3.48 44.95
N THR A 447 4.55 4.64 45.13
CA THR A 447 4.08 5.61 46.13
C THR A 447 2.99 6.50 45.54
N TRP A 448 1.83 6.49 46.19
CA TRP A 448 0.62 7.28 45.90
C TRP A 448 0.82 8.81 46.06
N LEU A 449 2.06 9.31 45.96
CA LEU A 449 2.43 10.71 46.18
C LEU A 449 3.26 11.25 45.00
N GLY A 450 2.57 11.88 44.03
CA GLY A 450 3.05 13.13 43.44
C GLY A 450 4.32 13.12 42.57
N GLY A 451 4.59 12.09 41.78
CA GLY A 451 5.60 12.18 40.72
C GLY A 451 5.07 12.96 39.50
N SER A 452 5.79 13.99 39.04
CA SER A 452 5.50 14.67 37.76
C SER A 452 5.89 13.84 36.53
N THR A 453 6.58 12.72 36.73
CA THR A 453 7.03 11.84 35.65
C THR A 453 5.88 10.95 35.15
N PRO A 454 5.81 10.66 33.83
CA PRO A 454 4.81 9.78 33.27
C PRO A 454 5.21 8.29 33.37
N PHE A 455 6.41 7.98 33.87
CA PHE A 455 6.96 6.63 33.92
C PHE A 455 7.07 6.15 35.38
N GLU A 456 6.46 5.01 35.67
CA GLU A 456 6.48 4.38 36.99
C GLU A 456 6.76 2.87 36.88
N ARG A 457 7.23 2.28 37.97
CA ARG A 457 7.48 0.83 38.05
C ARG A 457 6.26 0.15 38.67
N GLU A 458 5.74 -0.90 38.06
CA GLU A 458 4.61 -1.66 38.60
C GLU A 458 4.81 -3.17 38.52
N VAL A 459 4.30 -3.87 39.53
CA VAL A 459 4.14 -5.31 39.54
C VAL A 459 2.65 -5.61 39.33
N LEU A 460 2.35 -6.40 38.31
CA LEU A 460 1.02 -6.94 38.07
C LEU A 460 0.95 -8.31 38.78
N PRO A 461 0.29 -8.38 39.95
CA PRO A 461 0.26 -9.62 40.71
C PRO A 461 -0.51 -10.69 39.93
N GLY A 462 0.01 -11.91 39.96
CA GLY A 462 -0.79 -13.08 39.60
C GLY A 462 -2.02 -13.21 40.53
N ASN A 463 -3.08 -13.86 40.05
CA ASN A 463 -4.19 -14.25 40.90
C ASN A 463 -3.81 -15.50 41.71
N PRO A 464 -3.69 -15.39 43.04
CA PRO A 464 -3.30 -16.52 43.88
C PRO A 464 -4.34 -17.64 43.92
N ALA A 465 -5.58 -17.40 43.47
CA ALA A 465 -6.63 -18.41 43.38
C ALA A 465 -6.54 -19.28 42.12
N ILE A 466 -5.67 -18.93 41.16
CA ILE A 466 -5.50 -19.67 39.91
C ILE A 466 -4.13 -20.35 39.92
N GLU A 467 -4.12 -21.67 39.94
CA GLU A 467 -2.89 -22.47 39.82
C GLU A 467 -2.19 -22.17 38.49
N GLY A 468 -0.89 -21.87 38.53
CA GLY A 468 -0.13 -21.45 37.34
C GLY A 468 -0.25 -19.96 37.00
N SER A 469 -0.85 -19.14 37.86
CA SER A 469 -0.88 -17.69 37.68
C SER A 469 0.52 -17.06 37.68
N ILE A 470 0.75 -16.13 36.75
CA ILE A 470 2.07 -15.53 36.49
C ILE A 470 2.06 -14.07 36.99
N THR A 471 2.98 -13.75 37.90
CA THR A 471 3.29 -12.36 38.24
C THR A 471 4.06 -11.72 37.10
N ARG A 472 3.62 -10.54 36.65
CA ARG A 472 4.28 -9.79 35.57
C ARG A 472 4.84 -8.49 36.09
N HIS A 473 5.90 -8.04 35.43
CA HIS A 473 6.59 -6.81 35.75
C HIS A 473 6.42 -5.81 34.61
N ALA A 474 6.04 -4.58 34.95
CA ALA A 474 5.61 -3.61 33.97
C ALA A 474 6.31 -2.25 34.16
N LEU A 475 6.62 -1.62 33.03
CA LEU A 475 6.77 -0.17 32.98
C LEU A 475 5.37 0.43 32.86
N ARG A 476 4.92 1.17 33.88
CA ARG A 476 3.66 1.90 33.84
C ARG A 476 3.88 3.25 33.14
N LEU A 477 2.99 3.54 32.19
CA LEU A 477 2.94 4.79 31.45
C LEU A 477 1.63 5.53 31.76
N HIS A 478 1.74 6.73 32.34
CA HIS A 478 0.63 7.64 32.59
C HIS A 478 0.42 8.58 31.39
N LEU A 479 -0.60 8.31 30.59
CA LEU A 479 -0.83 9.03 29.34
C LEU A 479 -1.20 10.50 29.57
N ASN A 480 -2.00 10.79 30.59
CA ASN A 480 -2.39 12.16 30.95
C ASN A 480 -1.21 13.07 31.35
N ARG A 481 -0.11 12.51 31.88
CA ARG A 481 1.06 13.28 32.36
C ARG A 481 2.07 13.62 31.25
N LEU A 482 2.01 12.94 30.11
CA LEU A 482 3.04 13.00 29.07
C LEU A 482 3.33 14.41 28.54
N ARG A 483 2.31 15.13 28.03
CA ARG A 483 2.51 16.47 27.44
C ARG A 483 2.95 17.49 28.47
N SER A 484 2.30 17.51 29.64
CA SER A 484 2.68 18.41 30.74
C SER A 484 4.10 18.15 31.21
N TRP A 485 4.50 16.88 31.32
CA TRP A 485 5.86 16.52 31.68
C TRP A 485 6.87 16.98 30.63
N ALA A 486 6.65 16.68 29.34
CA ALA A 486 7.54 17.10 28.26
C ALA A 486 7.73 18.63 28.24
N SER A 487 6.64 19.39 28.42
CA SER A 487 6.70 20.86 28.49
C SER A 487 7.46 21.37 29.74
N SER A 488 7.40 20.64 30.86
CA SER A 488 8.06 21.03 32.11
C SER A 488 9.57 20.83 32.10
N LEU A 489 10.11 20.05 31.16
CA LEU A 489 11.55 19.76 31.09
C LEU A 489 12.38 21.00 30.69
N GLY A 490 11.79 21.96 29.97
CA GLY A 490 12.49 23.17 29.52
C GLY A 490 13.71 22.91 28.62
N LEU A 491 13.79 21.73 27.99
CA LEU A 491 14.90 21.34 27.12
C LEU A 491 14.75 21.98 25.74
N ALA A 492 15.86 22.43 25.15
CA ALA A 492 15.83 23.03 23.82
C ALA A 492 15.25 22.06 22.78
N GLY A 493 14.26 22.54 22.01
CA GLY A 493 13.58 21.76 20.97
C GLY A 493 12.72 20.59 21.48
N VAL A 494 12.42 20.54 22.78
CA VAL A 494 11.41 19.65 23.36
C VAL A 494 10.22 20.49 23.78
N ASP A 495 9.04 20.10 23.31
CA ASP A 495 7.77 20.75 23.62
C ASP A 495 6.66 19.73 23.92
N ALA A 496 5.45 20.22 24.20
CA ALA A 496 4.30 19.36 24.45
C ALA A 496 3.96 18.43 23.27
N SER A 497 4.24 18.83 22.03
CA SER A 497 3.96 18.03 20.83
C SER A 497 4.97 16.90 20.61
N THR A 498 6.14 17.02 21.21
CA THR A 498 7.17 15.97 21.14
C THR A 498 6.68 14.67 21.77
N ALA A 499 5.79 14.77 22.77
CA ALA A 499 5.18 13.62 23.46
C ALA A 499 4.00 12.99 22.70
N ASP A 500 3.61 13.53 21.53
CA ASP A 500 2.47 13.02 20.74
C ASP A 500 2.84 11.70 20.00
N SER A 501 4.13 11.32 19.95
CA SER A 501 4.58 10.05 19.38
C SER A 501 5.73 9.41 20.18
N LEU A 502 5.54 8.18 20.61
CA LEU A 502 6.41 7.46 21.54
C LEU A 502 6.81 6.09 21.00
N SER A 503 8.11 5.81 20.94
CA SER A 503 8.65 4.44 20.77
C SER A 503 9.23 3.95 22.10
N ILE A 504 8.90 2.75 22.53
CA ILE A 504 9.45 2.13 23.73
C ILE A 504 10.25 0.91 23.32
N GLU A 505 11.54 0.89 23.64
CA GLU A 505 12.50 -0.09 23.14
C GLU A 505 13.31 -0.69 24.28
N LEU A 506 13.73 -1.95 24.08
CA LEU A 506 14.70 -2.60 24.94
C LEU A 506 16.10 -2.45 24.34
N ASP A 507 17.06 -2.01 25.13
CA ASP A 507 18.46 -2.05 24.71
C ASP A 507 19.01 -3.46 24.80
N ALA A 508 18.85 -4.23 23.71
CA ALA A 508 19.26 -5.63 23.66
C ALA A 508 20.71 -5.88 24.12
N PRO A 509 21.72 -5.05 23.75
CA PRO A 509 23.08 -5.23 24.24
C PRO A 509 23.22 -5.08 25.76
N SER A 510 22.61 -4.05 26.36
CA SER A 510 22.68 -3.84 27.82
C SER A 510 21.87 -4.86 28.61
N LEU A 511 20.88 -5.50 27.99
CA LEU A 511 19.95 -6.43 28.64
C LEU A 511 20.21 -7.91 28.32
N ALA A 512 21.28 -8.27 27.63
CA ALA A 512 21.49 -9.61 27.04
C ALA A 512 21.29 -10.82 28.00
N ASN A 513 21.49 -10.64 29.31
CA ASN A 513 21.29 -11.68 30.33
C ASN A 513 20.16 -11.37 31.34
N LYS A 514 19.42 -10.28 31.12
CA LYS A 514 18.36 -9.79 32.01
C LYS A 514 16.97 -9.83 31.39
N ILE A 515 16.88 -9.99 30.06
CA ILE A 515 15.62 -10.08 29.34
C ILE A 515 15.26 -11.53 29.01
N ARG A 516 13.97 -11.86 29.14
CA ARG A 516 13.38 -13.17 28.86
C ARG A 516 13.08 -13.26 27.36
N PRO A 517 12.99 -14.46 26.76
CA PRO A 517 12.55 -14.63 25.37
C PRO A 517 11.21 -13.94 25.08
N GLU A 518 10.98 -13.51 23.83
CA GLU A 518 9.79 -12.72 23.45
C GLU A 518 8.47 -13.46 23.72
N ASP A 519 8.49 -14.79 23.59
CA ASP A 519 7.33 -15.66 23.82
C ASP A 519 7.09 -16.00 25.30
N ASP A 520 7.98 -15.60 26.22
CA ASP A 520 7.83 -15.91 27.64
C ASP A 520 6.64 -15.11 28.24
N PRO A 521 5.63 -15.78 28.82
CA PRO A 521 4.47 -15.10 29.41
C PRO A 521 4.81 -14.23 30.63
N ALA A 522 5.95 -14.48 31.29
CA ALA A 522 6.47 -13.68 32.41
C ALA A 522 7.39 -12.54 31.94
N ARG A 523 7.64 -12.41 30.62
CA ARG A 523 8.42 -11.29 30.08
C ARG A 523 7.81 -9.96 30.49
N MET A 524 8.66 -8.98 30.76
CA MET A 524 8.22 -7.63 31.08
C MET A 524 7.24 -7.08 30.04
N CYS A 525 6.31 -6.25 30.51
CA CYS A 525 5.29 -5.64 29.68
C CYS A 525 5.23 -4.12 29.88
N LEU A 526 4.46 -3.46 29.04
CA LEU A 526 4.06 -2.07 29.23
C LEU A 526 2.65 -2.06 29.81
N LEU A 527 2.39 -1.18 30.78
CA LEU A 527 1.05 -0.92 31.26
C LEU A 527 0.64 0.53 30.96
N LEU A 528 -0.47 0.69 30.26
CA LEU A 528 -1.09 1.99 30.02
C LEU A 528 -2.10 2.29 31.13
N ARG A 529 -1.97 3.46 31.77
CA ARG A 529 -2.91 4.00 32.76
C ARG A 529 -3.21 5.47 32.50
N ASP A 530 -4.30 5.93 33.13
CA ASP A 530 -4.76 7.32 33.10
C ASP A 530 -4.93 7.87 31.67
N GLY A 531 -5.51 7.05 30.80
CA GLY A 531 -5.70 7.32 29.38
C GLY A 531 -7.13 7.69 29.00
N SER A 532 -8.06 7.86 29.95
CA SER A 532 -9.48 8.08 29.66
C SER A 532 -9.74 9.40 28.92
N ASP A 533 -8.95 10.44 29.20
CA ASP A 533 -9.02 11.73 28.52
C ASP A 533 -7.71 12.01 27.78
N LEU A 534 -7.77 11.92 26.45
CA LEU A 534 -6.68 12.26 25.54
C LEU A 534 -6.94 13.56 24.79
N SER A 535 -7.92 14.39 25.19
CA SER A 535 -8.31 15.62 24.49
C SER A 535 -7.15 16.62 24.33
N GLN A 536 -6.14 16.54 25.19
CA GLN A 536 -4.89 17.29 25.06
C GLN A 536 -4.09 16.94 23.81
N PHE A 537 -4.24 15.76 23.22
CA PHE A 537 -3.52 15.31 22.02
C PHE A 537 -4.31 15.69 20.77
N THR A 538 -4.34 16.98 20.44
CA THR A 538 -5.15 17.52 19.32
C THR A 538 -4.75 16.97 17.94
N GLN A 539 -3.51 16.52 17.78
CA GLN A 539 -3.00 15.88 16.56
C GLN A 539 -2.96 14.35 16.67
N GLY A 540 -3.47 13.81 17.79
CA GLY A 540 -3.44 12.40 18.14
C GLY A 540 -2.21 11.96 18.94
N LEU A 541 -2.25 10.71 19.40
CA LEU A 541 -1.20 10.04 20.15
C LEU A 541 -0.83 8.72 19.47
N SER A 542 0.46 8.46 19.30
CA SER A 542 0.96 7.19 18.78
C SER A 542 1.95 6.54 19.74
N ILE A 543 1.73 5.27 20.05
CA ILE A 543 2.63 4.46 20.88
C ILE A 543 3.06 3.23 20.10
N ILE A 544 4.38 3.03 20.03
CA ILE A 544 5.01 1.89 19.39
C ILE A 544 5.84 1.17 20.45
N ALA A 545 5.54 -0.09 20.69
CA ALA A 545 6.28 -0.91 21.63
C ALA A 545 6.36 -2.35 21.10
N PRO A 546 7.54 -2.89 20.76
CA PRO A 546 7.71 -4.31 20.46
C PRO A 546 7.70 -5.13 21.77
N LEU A 547 6.67 -4.91 22.57
CA LEU A 547 6.40 -5.48 23.89
C LEU A 547 4.90 -5.78 24.00
N ARG A 548 4.57 -6.71 24.88
CA ARG A 548 3.19 -6.92 25.32
C ARG A 548 2.71 -5.68 26.07
N VAL A 549 1.51 -5.21 25.74
CA VAL A 549 0.91 -4.03 26.35
C VAL A 549 -0.40 -4.38 27.02
N HIS A 550 -0.53 -4.02 28.29
CA HIS A 550 -1.76 -4.11 29.06
C HIS A 550 -2.44 -2.74 29.11
N ILE A 551 -3.75 -2.72 28.88
CA ILE A 551 -4.61 -1.55 29.12
C ILE A 551 -5.22 -1.72 30.52
N GLY A 552 -4.82 -0.89 31.47
CA GLY A 552 -5.22 -1.03 32.88
C GLY A 552 -6.62 -0.50 33.22
N GLY A 553 -7.13 0.43 32.42
CA GLY A 553 -8.44 1.06 32.58
C GLY A 553 -8.91 1.65 31.25
N ASP A 554 -9.86 2.59 31.30
CA ASP A 554 -10.42 3.18 30.08
C ASP A 554 -9.39 3.99 29.30
N ILE A 555 -9.49 3.92 27.98
CA ILE A 555 -8.60 4.64 27.06
C ILE A 555 -9.44 5.43 26.04
N ASN A 556 -9.12 6.71 25.89
CA ASN A 556 -9.69 7.61 24.88
C ASN A 556 -11.23 7.71 24.89
N THR A 557 -11.84 7.83 26.06
CA THR A 557 -13.30 7.93 26.22
C THR A 557 -13.83 9.37 26.22
N ALA A 558 -12.95 10.37 26.26
CA ALA A 558 -13.33 11.78 26.17
C ALA A 558 -13.25 12.29 24.72
N ALA A 559 -14.35 12.87 24.23
CA ALA A 559 -14.38 13.51 22.93
C ALA A 559 -13.44 14.73 22.89
N ARG A 560 -13.04 15.14 21.67
CA ARG A 560 -12.29 16.39 21.45
C ARG A 560 -13.09 17.56 22.01
N THR A 561 -12.39 18.58 22.50
CA THR A 561 -13.02 19.75 23.12
C THR A 561 -14.00 20.43 22.15
N GLY A 562 -15.29 20.48 22.52
CA GLY A 562 -16.35 21.08 21.70
C GLY A 562 -17.05 20.09 20.75
N GLU A 563 -16.63 18.83 20.73
CA GLU A 563 -17.25 17.75 19.95
C GLU A 563 -17.92 16.72 20.88
N THR A 564 -18.87 15.95 20.34
CA THR A 564 -19.65 14.98 21.13
C THR A 564 -19.40 13.53 20.75
N THR A 565 -18.88 13.27 19.54
CA THR A 565 -18.72 11.92 18.98
C THR A 565 -17.40 11.73 18.23
N SER A 566 -16.45 12.64 18.42
CA SER A 566 -15.16 12.59 17.73
C SER A 566 -14.06 12.67 18.78
N TYR A 567 -13.14 11.72 18.70
CA TYR A 567 -12.14 11.44 19.71
C TYR A 567 -10.75 11.76 19.15
N PRO A 568 -9.79 12.16 19.99
CA PRO A 568 -8.38 12.27 19.61
C PRO A 568 -7.91 10.99 18.90
N PRO A 569 -7.20 11.07 17.76
CA PRO A 569 -6.68 9.89 17.09
C PRO A 569 -5.70 9.15 17.99
N LEU A 570 -5.83 7.84 18.12
CA LEU A 570 -4.92 7.00 18.89
C LEU A 570 -4.44 5.84 18.03
N SER A 571 -3.14 5.61 18.00
CA SER A 571 -2.57 4.38 17.43
C SER A 571 -1.65 3.67 18.41
N LEU A 572 -1.87 2.36 18.54
CA LEU A 572 -1.08 1.46 19.38
C LEU A 572 -0.50 0.36 18.49
N PHE A 573 0.82 0.35 18.32
CA PHE A 573 1.54 -0.71 17.60
C PHE A 573 2.32 -1.55 18.59
N VAL A 574 1.80 -2.73 18.88
CA VAL A 574 2.27 -3.59 19.96
C VAL A 574 2.43 -5.02 19.48
N SER A 575 3.28 -5.82 20.12
CA SER A 575 3.41 -7.24 19.77
C SER A 575 2.18 -8.04 20.20
N GLU A 576 1.62 -7.72 21.37
CA GLU A 576 0.39 -8.31 21.89
C GLU A 576 -0.35 -7.26 22.74
N LEU A 577 -1.64 -7.05 22.47
CA LEU A 577 -2.50 -6.16 23.25
C LEU A 577 -3.36 -6.98 24.21
N ARG A 578 -3.45 -6.54 25.47
CA ARG A 578 -4.30 -7.17 26.50
C ARG A 578 -5.11 -6.16 27.28
N TYR A 579 -6.28 -6.59 27.72
CA TYR A 579 -7.19 -5.77 28.53
C TYR A 579 -7.21 -6.25 29.98
N GLY A 580 -7.08 -5.31 30.91
CA GLY A 580 -7.05 -5.62 32.33
C GLY A 580 -5.65 -5.99 32.86
N THR A 581 -5.55 -5.92 34.18
CA THR A 581 -4.29 -6.04 34.94
C THR A 581 -4.24 -7.25 35.85
N ILE A 582 -5.41 -7.82 36.20
CA ILE A 582 -5.54 -8.89 37.19
C ILE A 582 -6.03 -10.15 36.48
N GLN A 583 -5.39 -11.28 36.78
CA GLN A 583 -5.80 -12.59 36.28
C GLN A 583 -7.17 -13.00 36.87
N GLY A 584 -8.10 -13.50 36.06
CA GLY A 584 -9.42 -13.99 36.47
C GLY A 584 -10.48 -12.91 36.67
N GLU A 585 -10.15 -11.63 36.48
CA GLU A 585 -11.14 -10.55 36.45
C GLU A 585 -11.54 -10.26 35.00
N GLN A 586 -12.75 -10.70 34.63
CA GLN A 586 -13.32 -10.38 33.33
C GLN A 586 -13.68 -8.89 33.28
N LYS A 587 -12.97 -8.12 32.46
CA LYS A 587 -13.34 -6.75 32.14
C LYS A 587 -14.09 -6.72 30.81
N PRO A 588 -15.30 -6.16 30.76
CA PRO A 588 -15.98 -5.88 29.50
C PRO A 588 -15.11 -5.02 28.59
N VAL A 589 -15.08 -5.34 27.30
CA VAL A 589 -14.32 -4.59 26.30
C VAL A 589 -15.31 -3.99 25.31
N VAL A 590 -15.33 -2.66 25.25
CA VAL A 590 -16.02 -1.91 24.20
C VAL A 590 -14.95 -1.26 23.33
N HIS A 591 -14.87 -1.69 22.07
CA HIS A 591 -13.88 -1.18 21.11
C HIS A 591 -14.57 -0.49 19.95
N GLU A 592 -14.19 0.75 19.69
CA GLU A 592 -14.62 1.51 18.52
C GLU A 592 -13.39 2.00 17.74
N GLY A 593 -13.32 1.70 16.44
CA GLY A 593 -12.22 2.13 15.59
C GLY A 593 -11.74 1.04 14.62
N GLN A 594 -10.43 0.81 14.56
CA GLN A 594 -9.82 -0.16 13.66
C GLN A 594 -9.04 -1.21 14.43
N ILE A 595 -8.90 -2.40 13.85
CA ILE A 595 -8.01 -3.45 14.35
C ILE A 595 -7.22 -3.98 13.16
N ASN A 596 -5.90 -3.81 13.21
CA ASN A 596 -5.01 -4.16 12.11
C ASN A 596 -3.88 -5.06 12.60
N ALA A 597 -3.38 -5.93 11.71
CA ALA A 597 -2.21 -6.74 11.97
C ALA A 597 -1.13 -6.53 10.92
N MET A 598 0.10 -6.46 11.42
CA MET A 598 1.28 -6.62 10.60
C MET A 598 1.89 -7.96 11.00
N THR A 599 1.83 -8.97 10.15
CA THR A 599 2.39 -10.29 10.47
C THR A 599 3.88 -10.33 10.12
N ALA A 600 4.66 -11.01 10.97
CA ALA A 600 6.08 -11.26 10.72
C ALA A 600 6.34 -12.64 10.07
N ALA A 601 5.39 -13.58 10.21
CA ALA A 601 5.48 -14.94 9.67
C ALA A 601 4.44 -15.15 8.56
N ALA A 602 4.83 -15.90 7.52
CA ALA A 602 3.97 -16.24 6.38
C ALA A 602 2.85 -17.23 6.73
N ASP A 603 3.00 -17.97 7.84
CA ASP A 603 2.19 -19.16 8.15
C ASP A 603 1.21 -18.93 9.33
N GLY A 604 1.32 -17.78 10.01
CA GLY A 604 0.46 -17.42 11.13
C GLY A 604 -0.86 -16.83 10.62
N THR A 605 -1.96 -17.54 10.83
CA THR A 605 -3.30 -16.99 10.58
C THR A 605 -3.72 -16.12 11.77
N TRP A 606 -4.04 -14.86 11.50
CA TRP A 606 -4.44 -13.91 12.53
C TRP A 606 -5.96 -13.86 12.71
N HIS A 607 -6.39 -13.82 13.96
CA HIS A 607 -7.80 -13.63 14.36
C HIS A 607 -7.96 -12.25 15.00
N PRO A 608 -8.63 -11.28 14.33
CA PRO A 608 -8.66 -9.89 14.78
C PRO A 608 -9.24 -9.66 16.18
N LEU A 609 -10.23 -10.47 16.56
CA LEU A 609 -10.99 -10.28 17.80
C LEU A 609 -10.54 -11.19 18.94
N ASP A 610 -9.41 -11.88 18.78
CA ASP A 610 -8.80 -12.71 19.83
C ASP A 610 -8.05 -11.84 20.84
N LEU A 611 -8.78 -10.88 21.42
CA LEU A 611 -8.30 -9.96 22.42
C LEU A 611 -8.22 -10.70 23.76
N ARG A 612 -7.00 -10.95 24.24
CA ARG A 612 -6.79 -11.62 25.51
C ARG A 612 -6.97 -10.67 26.68
N SER A 613 -7.53 -11.16 27.76
CA SER A 613 -7.58 -10.43 29.01
C SER A 613 -6.27 -10.59 29.81
N GLY A 614 -6.18 -9.98 30.99
CA GLY A 614 -5.10 -10.19 31.95
C GLY A 614 -4.86 -11.67 32.29
N ASP A 615 -5.87 -12.52 32.07
CA ASP A 615 -5.87 -13.96 32.32
C ASP A 615 -5.46 -14.89 31.20
N ASP A 616 -4.98 -14.33 30.10
CA ASP A 616 -4.50 -15.04 28.92
C ASP A 616 -5.60 -15.79 28.15
N SER A 617 -6.86 -15.60 28.53
CA SER A 617 -8.02 -16.15 27.83
C SER A 617 -8.76 -15.08 27.03
N VAL A 618 -9.50 -15.53 26.01
CA VAL A 618 -10.37 -14.69 25.18
C VAL A 618 -11.80 -14.83 25.69
N HIS A 619 -12.37 -13.74 26.19
CA HIS A 619 -13.75 -13.70 26.72
C HIS A 619 -14.71 -13.19 25.64
N THR A 620 -15.30 -14.12 24.89
CA THR A 620 -16.15 -13.83 23.71
C THR A 620 -17.51 -13.23 24.10
N ASP A 621 -17.95 -13.43 25.33
CA ASP A 621 -19.24 -13.02 25.87
C ASP A 621 -19.25 -11.64 26.54
N THR A 622 -18.10 -10.97 26.67
CA THR A 622 -18.00 -9.64 27.28
C THR A 622 -17.46 -8.57 26.34
N MET A 623 -17.41 -8.87 25.04
CA MET A 623 -16.81 -8.01 24.03
C MET A 623 -17.87 -7.41 23.08
N GLU A 624 -17.84 -6.09 22.94
CA GLU A 624 -18.62 -5.30 21.98
C GLU A 624 -17.66 -4.51 21.09
N VAL A 625 -17.79 -4.69 19.78
CA VAL A 625 -16.83 -4.15 18.81
C VAL A 625 -17.57 -3.50 17.66
N THR A 626 -17.32 -2.21 17.45
CA THR A 626 -17.75 -1.49 16.26
C THR A 626 -16.53 -1.03 15.46
N LEU A 627 -16.24 -1.74 14.37
CA LEU A 627 -15.11 -1.41 13.50
C LEU A 627 -15.54 -0.47 12.38
N LYS A 628 -14.83 0.64 12.22
CA LYS A 628 -15.13 1.71 11.26
C LYS A 628 -13.89 2.11 10.48
N PRO A 629 -14.03 2.52 9.20
CA PRO A 629 -12.91 3.01 8.43
C PRO A 629 -12.61 4.47 8.78
N ILE A 630 -11.38 4.90 8.59
CA ILE A 630 -11.00 6.32 8.65
C ILE A 630 -11.47 6.99 7.36
N ARG A 631 -12.17 8.13 7.48
CA ARG A 631 -12.72 8.88 6.34
C ARG A 631 -12.18 10.30 6.25
N ASP A 632 -11.72 10.85 7.37
CA ASP A 632 -11.15 12.19 7.45
C ASP A 632 -9.65 12.09 7.76
N PRO A 633 -8.79 12.86 7.08
CA PRO A 633 -7.37 12.97 7.44
C PRO A 633 -7.13 13.35 8.91
N ALA A 634 -8.05 14.08 9.56
CA ALA A 634 -7.93 14.44 10.98
C ALA A 634 -8.07 13.26 11.94
N ASP A 635 -8.62 12.13 11.48
CA ASP A 635 -8.75 10.92 12.29
C ASP A 635 -7.51 10.01 12.19
N LEU A 636 -6.51 10.41 11.41
CA LEU A 636 -5.23 9.71 11.33
C LEU A 636 -4.35 10.05 12.54
N ALA A 637 -3.89 9.01 13.21
CA ALA A 637 -2.86 9.16 14.24
C ALA A 637 -1.51 9.59 13.63
N PRO A 638 -0.64 10.27 14.40
CA PRO A 638 0.67 10.76 13.94
C PRO A 638 1.50 9.70 13.23
N ILE A 639 1.47 8.48 13.77
CA ILE A 639 2.12 7.31 13.19
C ILE A 639 1.06 6.30 12.77
N HIS A 640 1.15 5.87 11.51
CA HIS A 640 0.27 4.88 10.89
C HIS A 640 1.06 4.07 9.84
N PRO A 641 0.69 2.81 9.59
CA PRO A 641 1.24 2.04 8.49
C PRO A 641 0.72 2.61 7.17
N MET A 642 1.52 2.46 6.13
CA MET A 642 1.23 3.00 4.81
C MET A 642 1.20 1.87 3.80
N ASN A 643 0.37 2.04 2.79
CA ASN A 643 0.30 1.19 1.62
C ASN A 643 0.49 2.05 0.37
N TRP A 644 1.06 1.46 -0.67
CA TRP A 644 1.13 2.05 -1.98
C TRP A 644 0.10 1.41 -2.89
N LEU A 645 -0.82 2.22 -3.39
CA LEU A 645 -1.71 1.85 -4.47
C LEU A 645 -1.20 2.48 -5.76
N LEU A 646 -0.78 1.64 -6.70
CA LEU A 646 -0.28 2.07 -8.01
C LEU A 646 -1.34 1.83 -9.08
N VAL A 647 -1.55 2.82 -9.94
CA VAL A 647 -2.50 2.77 -11.06
C VAL A 647 -1.88 3.45 -12.27
N ILE A 648 -2.05 2.85 -13.45
CA ILE A 648 -1.71 3.52 -14.72
C ILE A 648 -2.98 3.76 -15.54
N GLU A 649 -3.18 5.01 -15.92
CA GLU A 649 -4.31 5.45 -16.74
C GLU A 649 -3.82 6.09 -18.04
N GLN A 650 -4.55 5.88 -19.12
CA GLN A 650 -4.27 6.57 -20.39
C GLN A 650 -5.00 7.91 -20.38
N LEU A 651 -4.26 8.99 -20.58
CA LEU A 651 -4.82 10.33 -20.74
C LEU A 651 -5.24 10.55 -22.19
N THR A 652 -6.37 11.22 -22.38
CA THR A 652 -6.85 11.61 -23.70
C THR A 652 -6.75 13.13 -23.79
N PRO A 653 -5.78 13.69 -24.54
CA PRO A 653 -5.74 15.14 -24.73
C PRO A 653 -7.06 15.61 -25.36
N PRO A 654 -7.53 16.81 -24.99
CA PRO A 654 -8.82 17.35 -25.44
C PRO A 654 -8.94 17.51 -26.96
#